data_AF-A0A7V7DEJ7-F1
#
_entry.id   AF-A0A7V7DEJ7-F1
#
_cell.length_a   1.000
_cell.length_b   1.000
_cell.length_c   1.000
_cell.angle_alpha   90.00
_cell.angle_beta   90.00
_cell.angle_gamma   90.00
#
_symmetry.space_group_name_H-M   'P 1'
#
loop_
_entity.id
_entity.type
_entity.pdbx_description
1 polymer ?
#
loop_
_entity_poly.entity_id
_entity_poly.type
_entity_poly.pdbx_seq_one_letter_code
_entity_poly.pdbx_strand_id
1 'polypeptide(L)'
;MRLKITVARWIFLLIGFSLLFGRVSAFSYSVQFTDSSGNTITLKQPPVRVVSLVPAITEILFAIGAQDALQGTTYHSSYLPGAHNKAVVGGFFSPSMDHIRKLAPDVIFYAQLQQDVKQQFSGGTCRLINLETRSIADSFRNIRLMGEIFNREKQTEAVVSAVQKELALIAQKTAKIPPDKKKRVLRLMGLDPVMTPGDDSFQNEMIRAAGGIPPQLNKDGEIVAITESEWRAFNPQIIYGCGGDRKTAETFLGRPGWQDVEAVKTGRILYFPCDLTCRAATHTGYFVSWLSSTLYGDEFSDPAEQVYPDGIVRSRTLTIDLPYVKHTRVATSRIYDFLNKTLVIDFVTPLSVVSTLEGFRPGIETVGNHYAPPTCWGIWHHLGLEKVRKRVFQVTGVSENTASFLFTGADMDHLSVKRKQYKAMTVYALVTAGVKSNAVRMSKDKGGYYELGTINAILLTNMKLSNRAMSRAVISATEAKTAALMDMDIRSSYSPQYHRATGTGTDNIIVVQGTGISVDNTGGHTKLGELIAAAVYEGVQEAVYKQNGLEFRRNIFKRLEERNISVYGLVSEGFCECGISRNALAAAVEEILLDPRYSSFVATALVLSDDHQKGLVTDLGLFKGWCKNVAEEIAGKEISDLKDRIGINTLPPVMKLALNGIINGVFHRMK
;
A
#
# COMPACT_ATOMS: atom_id res chain seq x y z
N MET A 1 -30.05 -82.57 -0.99
CA MET A 1 -30.53 -82.95 0.36
C MET A 1 -29.69 -82.22 1.40
N ARG A 2 -30.33 -81.35 2.19
CA ARG A 2 -30.01 -80.83 3.54
C ARG A 2 -28.52 -80.69 3.98
N LEU A 3 -28.00 -79.49 4.19
CA LEU A 3 -28.05 -78.65 5.42
C LEU A 3 -27.07 -79.09 6.53
N LYS A 4 -26.30 -78.10 7.03
CA LYS A 4 -25.42 -78.05 8.23
C LYS A 4 -24.02 -78.61 7.96
N ILE A 5 -22.92 -77.87 8.13
CA ILE A 5 -22.50 -77.20 9.36
C ILE A 5 -21.81 -75.85 9.04
N THR A 6 -22.53 -74.77 9.32
CA THR A 6 -21.99 -73.45 9.68
C THR A 6 -21.74 -73.45 11.18
N VAL A 7 -20.59 -72.92 11.65
CA VAL A 7 -20.40 -72.15 12.91
C VAL A 7 -18.89 -72.02 13.27
N ALA A 8 -18.00 -72.90 12.81
CA ALA A 8 -16.60 -72.88 13.27
C ALA A 8 -15.64 -71.89 12.55
N ARG A 9 -16.10 -71.11 11.56
CA ARG A 9 -15.21 -70.28 10.71
C ARG A 9 -15.28 -68.77 10.94
N TRP A 10 -16.18 -68.29 11.81
CA TRP A 10 -16.40 -66.86 12.05
C TRP A 10 -15.80 -66.32 13.36
N ILE A 11 -15.14 -67.16 14.16
CA ILE A 11 -14.51 -66.70 15.42
C ILE A 11 -13.00 -66.41 15.24
N PHE A 12 -12.34 -66.98 14.23
CA PHE A 12 -10.92 -66.69 13.96
C PHE A 12 -10.67 -65.47 13.04
N LEU A 13 -11.72 -64.91 12.43
CA LEU A 13 -11.63 -63.69 11.61
C LEU A 13 -11.98 -62.40 12.36
N LEU A 14 -12.38 -62.49 13.64
CA LEU A 14 -12.69 -61.34 14.49
C LEU A 14 -11.58 -60.97 15.50
N ILE A 15 -10.54 -61.81 15.64
CA ILE A 15 -9.37 -61.52 16.51
C ILE A 15 -8.14 -61.09 15.68
N GLY A 16 -8.15 -61.29 14.36
CA GLY A 16 -7.10 -60.84 13.45
C GLY A 16 -7.31 -59.46 12.81
N PHE A 17 -8.44 -58.79 13.07
CA PHE A 17 -8.76 -57.47 12.50
C PHE A 17 -8.65 -56.31 13.50
N SER A 18 -8.27 -56.59 14.75
CA SER A 18 -8.15 -55.61 15.84
C SER A 18 -6.70 -55.17 16.13
N LEU A 19 -5.71 -55.65 15.37
CA LEU A 19 -4.29 -55.32 15.59
C LEU A 19 -3.61 -54.54 14.45
N LEU A 20 -4.39 -54.04 13.48
CA LEU A 20 -3.95 -53.12 12.43
C LEU A 20 -4.72 -51.79 12.49
N PHE A 21 -5.02 -51.30 13.69
CA PHE A 21 -5.09 -49.85 13.87
C PHE A 21 -3.65 -49.35 13.75
N GLY A 22 -3.27 -49.00 12.53
CA GLY A 22 -2.06 -48.25 12.27
C GLY A 22 -1.97 -47.11 13.28
N ARG A 23 -0.83 -47.01 13.95
CA ARG A 23 -0.46 -45.81 14.69
C ARG A 23 -0.51 -44.66 13.68
N VAL A 24 -1.66 -43.99 13.61
CA VAL A 24 -1.69 -42.61 13.15
C VAL A 24 -0.92 -41.90 14.24
N SER A 25 0.38 -41.65 14.00
CA SER A 25 1.11 -40.67 14.77
C SER A 25 0.34 -39.37 14.59
N ALA A 26 -0.54 -39.07 15.53
CA ALA A 26 -1.05 -37.73 15.71
C ALA A 26 0.20 -36.90 15.98
N PHE A 27 0.71 -36.21 14.95
CA PHE A 27 1.71 -35.17 15.13
C PHE A 27 1.07 -34.17 16.10
N SER A 28 1.47 -34.25 17.36
CA SER A 28 1.03 -33.31 18.38
C SER A 28 1.67 -31.98 18.03
N TYR A 29 0.89 -31.11 17.40
CA TYR A 29 1.29 -29.73 17.18
C TYR A 29 1.57 -29.09 18.55
N SER A 30 2.82 -28.71 18.80
CA SER A 30 3.22 -28.04 20.04
C SER A 30 4.36 -27.09 19.72
N VAL A 31 4.03 -25.80 19.63
CA VAL A 31 5.03 -24.74 19.46
C VAL A 31 5.25 -24.09 20.81
N GLN A 32 6.49 -24.11 21.29
CA GLN A 32 6.90 -23.46 22.53
C GLN A 32 7.99 -22.45 22.24
N PHE A 33 7.82 -21.22 22.72
CA PHE A 33 8.77 -20.13 22.51
C PHE A 33 8.69 -19.13 23.65
N THR A 34 9.68 -18.25 23.74
CA THR A 34 9.69 -17.12 24.67
C THR A 34 9.43 -15.85 23.87
N ASP A 35 8.44 -15.06 24.28
CA ASP A 35 8.11 -13.79 23.63
C ASP A 35 9.05 -12.65 24.07
N SER A 36 8.94 -11.47 23.46
CA SER A 36 9.79 -10.31 23.78
C SER A 36 9.52 -9.72 25.18
N SER A 37 8.43 -10.11 25.82
CA SER A 37 8.12 -9.78 27.21
C SER A 37 8.69 -10.80 28.21
N GLY A 38 9.40 -11.83 27.75
CA GLY A 38 10.01 -12.87 28.59
C GLY A 38 9.05 -14.00 29.01
N ASN A 39 7.85 -14.07 28.44
CA ASN A 39 6.86 -15.10 28.76
C ASN A 39 7.12 -16.36 27.94
N THR A 40 7.16 -17.53 28.59
CA THR A 40 7.12 -18.82 27.89
C THR A 40 5.69 -19.13 27.46
N ILE A 41 5.48 -19.21 26.15
CA ILE A 41 4.17 -19.48 25.53
C ILE A 41 4.20 -20.88 24.93
N THR A 42 3.11 -21.63 25.13
CA THR A 42 2.93 -22.95 24.53
C THR A 42 1.60 -23.00 23.80
N LEU A 43 1.64 -23.22 22.50
CA LEU A 43 0.47 -23.37 21.64
C LEU A 43 0.33 -24.82 21.20
N LYS A 44 -0.77 -25.46 21.60
CA LYS A 44 -1.08 -26.89 21.30
C LYS A 44 -1.82 -27.09 19.98
N GLN A 45 -2.17 -26.00 19.30
CA GLN A 45 -2.77 -25.99 17.96
C GLN A 45 -2.48 -24.62 17.31
N PRO A 46 -2.48 -24.53 15.97
CA PRO A 46 -2.41 -23.24 15.29
C PRO A 46 -3.59 -22.35 15.71
N PRO A 47 -3.36 -21.06 16.01
CA PRO A 47 -4.44 -20.13 16.33
C PRO A 47 -5.41 -19.95 15.16
N VAL A 48 -6.71 -19.82 15.44
CA VAL A 48 -7.76 -19.65 14.41
C VAL A 48 -8.59 -18.38 14.59
N ARG A 49 -8.47 -17.70 15.74
CA ARG A 49 -9.16 -16.44 16.05
C ARG A 49 -8.16 -15.40 16.57
N VAL A 50 -7.35 -14.89 15.65
CA VAL A 50 -6.27 -13.95 15.95
C VAL A 50 -6.78 -12.52 15.87
N VAL A 51 -6.42 -11.72 16.86
CA VAL A 51 -6.43 -10.26 16.76
C VAL A 51 -4.99 -9.77 16.69
N SER A 52 -4.66 -9.01 15.64
CA SER A 52 -3.35 -8.39 15.50
C SER A 52 -3.46 -6.89 15.71
N LEU A 53 -2.86 -6.42 16.81
CA LEU A 53 -2.77 -4.99 17.09
C LEU A 53 -1.51 -4.34 16.49
N VAL A 54 -0.60 -5.15 15.94
CA VAL A 54 0.72 -4.72 15.47
C VAL A 54 0.79 -4.82 13.94
N PRO A 55 0.95 -3.70 13.20
CA PRO A 55 0.93 -3.73 11.74
C PRO A 55 1.97 -4.66 11.10
N ALA A 56 3.18 -4.76 11.67
CA ALA A 56 4.21 -5.67 11.21
C ALA A 56 3.77 -7.14 11.27
N ILE A 57 3.10 -7.54 12.36
CA ILE A 57 2.57 -8.90 12.52
C ILE A 57 1.43 -9.16 11.56
N THR A 58 0.54 -8.19 11.37
CA THR A 58 -0.55 -8.30 10.38
C THR A 58 0.04 -8.51 8.98
N GLU A 59 1.05 -7.74 8.58
CA GLU A 59 1.72 -7.91 7.29
C GLU A 59 2.33 -9.32 7.12
N ILE A 60 3.01 -9.83 8.15
CA ILE A 60 3.58 -11.19 8.13
C ILE A 60 2.49 -12.24 7.92
N LEU A 61 1.35 -12.13 8.61
CA LEU A 61 0.22 -13.07 8.46
C LEU A 61 -0.28 -13.13 7.01
N PHE A 62 -0.39 -11.99 6.33
CA PHE A 62 -0.78 -11.97 4.91
C PHE A 62 0.30 -12.56 4.01
N ALA A 63 1.57 -12.21 4.24
CA ALA A 63 2.67 -12.68 3.40
C ALA A 63 2.88 -14.20 3.46
N ILE A 64 2.66 -14.83 4.62
CA ILE A 64 2.83 -16.28 4.80
C ILE A 64 1.57 -17.09 4.47
N GLY A 65 0.46 -16.43 4.08
CA GLY A 65 -0.79 -17.12 3.78
C GLY A 65 -1.55 -17.61 5.03
N ALA A 66 -1.46 -16.87 6.14
CA ALA A 66 -2.13 -17.14 7.41
C ALA A 66 -3.24 -16.12 7.75
N GLN A 67 -3.60 -15.24 6.83
CA GLN A 67 -4.62 -14.20 7.01
C GLN A 67 -6.02 -14.73 7.35
N ASP A 68 -6.32 -16.00 7.10
CA ASP A 68 -7.61 -16.60 7.42
C ASP A 68 -7.83 -16.72 8.94
N ALA A 69 -6.75 -16.88 9.71
CA ALA A 69 -6.80 -16.89 11.18
C ALA A 69 -7.07 -15.49 11.76
N LEU A 70 -6.76 -14.43 11.02
CA LEU A 70 -6.96 -13.04 11.45
C LEU A 70 -8.45 -12.69 11.43
N GLN A 71 -8.99 -12.29 12.58
CA GLN A 71 -10.39 -11.84 12.74
C GLN A 71 -10.47 -10.33 12.99
N GLY A 72 -9.47 -9.75 13.66
CA GLY A 72 -9.43 -8.33 13.98
C GLY A 72 -8.07 -7.71 13.74
N THR A 73 -8.06 -6.47 13.24
CA THR A 73 -6.84 -5.67 13.01
C THR A 73 -7.07 -4.22 13.38
N THR A 74 -5.99 -3.47 13.59
CA THR A 74 -6.07 -2.00 13.65
C THR A 74 -6.43 -1.42 12.29
N TYR A 75 -7.02 -0.21 12.28
CA TYR A 75 -7.31 0.49 11.02
C TYR A 75 -6.02 0.82 10.21
N HIS A 76 -4.86 0.83 10.87
CA HIS A 76 -3.57 1.03 10.20
C HIS A 76 -3.19 -0.10 9.23
N SER A 77 -3.78 -1.29 9.37
CA SER A 77 -3.49 -2.43 8.49
C SER A 77 -4.69 -2.85 7.64
N SER A 78 -5.81 -2.12 7.72
CA SER A 78 -7.02 -2.45 6.93
C SER A 78 -6.85 -2.17 5.43
N TYR A 79 -5.74 -1.55 5.02
CA TYR A 79 -5.40 -1.29 3.62
C TYR A 79 -4.78 -2.51 2.92
N LEU A 80 -4.35 -3.53 3.67
CA LEU A 80 -3.74 -4.71 3.09
C LEU A 80 -4.76 -5.43 2.18
N PRO A 81 -4.38 -5.82 0.95
CA PRO A 81 -5.27 -6.56 0.07
C PRO A 81 -5.85 -7.79 0.78
N GLY A 82 -7.18 -7.87 0.86
CA GLY A 82 -7.91 -8.93 1.59
C GLY A 82 -8.25 -8.63 3.06
N ALA A 83 -7.80 -7.51 3.62
CA ALA A 83 -8.10 -7.12 5.02
C ALA A 83 -9.49 -6.48 5.22
N HIS A 84 -10.21 -6.19 4.14
CA HIS A 84 -11.49 -5.47 4.16
C HIS A 84 -12.64 -6.19 4.88
N ASN A 85 -12.60 -7.52 4.92
CA ASN A 85 -13.56 -8.33 5.66
C ASN A 85 -13.16 -8.55 7.13
N LYS A 86 -12.04 -7.98 7.57
CA LYS A 86 -11.55 -8.12 8.95
C LYS A 86 -12.13 -7.01 9.80
N ALA A 87 -12.48 -7.33 11.04
CA ALA A 87 -13.01 -6.34 11.96
C ALA A 87 -11.93 -5.32 12.31
N VAL A 88 -12.28 -4.04 12.28
CA VAL A 88 -11.42 -2.97 12.80
C VAL A 88 -11.64 -2.86 14.30
N VAL A 89 -10.57 -3.05 15.07
CA VAL A 89 -10.60 -3.07 16.55
C VAL A 89 -9.93 -1.83 17.17
N GLY A 90 -9.97 -0.70 16.48
CA GLY A 90 -9.36 0.56 16.91
C GLY A 90 -7.99 0.84 16.30
N GLY A 91 -7.26 1.78 16.93
CA GLY A 91 -5.94 2.23 16.51
C GLY A 91 -4.80 1.43 17.12
N PHE A 92 -3.58 1.67 16.65
CA PHE A 92 -2.37 1.09 17.26
C PHE A 92 -2.14 1.65 18.67
N PHE A 93 -2.33 2.95 18.86
CA PHE A 93 -2.19 3.58 20.18
C PHE A 93 -3.46 3.47 21.04
N SER A 94 -4.61 3.21 20.41
CA SER A 94 -5.93 3.21 21.05
C SER A 94 -6.78 2.01 20.60
N PRO A 95 -6.38 0.77 20.94
CA PRO A 95 -7.19 -0.42 20.65
C PRO A 95 -8.50 -0.40 21.45
N SER A 96 -9.60 -0.85 20.85
CA SER A 96 -10.92 -0.94 21.49
C SER A 96 -11.11 -2.30 22.16
N MET A 97 -11.11 -2.31 23.49
CA MET A 97 -11.23 -3.54 24.29
C MET A 97 -12.55 -4.28 24.02
N ASP A 98 -13.64 -3.54 23.88
CA ASP A 98 -14.96 -4.12 23.62
C ASP A 98 -15.06 -4.76 22.23
N HIS A 99 -14.47 -4.14 21.22
CA HIS A 99 -14.39 -4.73 19.89
C HIS A 99 -13.52 -5.99 19.89
N ILE A 100 -12.41 -6.00 20.62
CA ILE A 100 -11.56 -7.18 20.77
C ILE A 100 -12.33 -8.31 21.47
N ARG A 101 -13.04 -8.03 22.58
CA ARG A 101 -13.85 -9.03 23.30
C ARG A 101 -14.93 -9.66 22.44
N LYS A 102 -15.63 -8.87 21.62
CA LYS A 102 -16.68 -9.36 20.70
C LYS A 102 -16.17 -10.42 19.72
N LEU A 103 -14.89 -10.39 19.37
CA LEU A 103 -14.26 -11.37 18.47
C LEU A 103 -13.87 -12.69 19.18
N ALA A 104 -13.88 -12.72 20.51
CA ALA A 104 -13.48 -13.86 21.33
C ALA A 104 -12.16 -14.52 20.87
N PRO A 105 -11.04 -13.75 20.82
CA PRO A 105 -9.79 -14.24 20.28
C PRO A 105 -9.17 -15.37 21.11
N ASP A 106 -8.44 -16.27 20.45
CA ASP A 106 -7.55 -17.24 21.10
C ASP A 106 -6.13 -16.69 21.25
N VAL A 107 -5.73 -15.77 20.37
CA VAL A 107 -4.44 -15.06 20.40
C VAL A 107 -4.62 -13.57 20.12
N ILE A 108 -3.95 -12.73 20.91
CA ILE A 108 -3.75 -11.31 20.60
C ILE A 108 -2.26 -11.03 20.48
N PHE A 109 -1.85 -10.51 19.32
CA PHE A 109 -0.53 -9.92 19.14
C PHE A 109 -0.58 -8.44 19.53
N TYR A 110 0.22 -8.04 20.51
CA TYR A 110 0.20 -6.69 21.07
C TYR A 110 1.61 -6.09 21.18
N ALA A 111 1.69 -4.76 21.16
CA ALA A 111 2.93 -4.00 21.36
C ALA A 111 3.14 -3.66 22.84
N GLN A 112 4.40 -3.50 23.26
CA GLN A 112 4.75 -3.27 24.67
C GLN A 112 4.10 -2.00 25.25
N LEU A 113 3.84 -0.98 24.44
CA LEU A 113 3.13 0.23 24.90
C LEU A 113 1.64 -0.01 25.24
N GLN A 114 1.04 -1.11 24.78
CA GLN A 114 -0.39 -1.41 24.94
C GLN A 114 -0.66 -2.13 26.27
N GLN A 115 -0.24 -1.54 27.39
CA GLN A 115 -0.35 -2.17 28.72
C GLN A 115 -1.81 -2.46 29.12
N ASP A 116 -2.77 -1.65 28.67
CA ASP A 116 -4.19 -1.87 28.95
C ASP A 116 -4.71 -3.19 28.34
N VAL A 117 -4.23 -3.55 27.13
CA VAL A 117 -4.53 -4.86 26.51
C VAL A 117 -4.00 -5.97 27.42
N LYS A 118 -2.77 -5.83 27.90
CA LYS A 118 -2.17 -6.80 28.82
C LYS A 118 -3.00 -6.94 30.09
N GLN A 119 -3.35 -5.83 30.74
CA GLN A 119 -4.11 -5.85 31.98
C GLN A 119 -5.51 -6.48 31.81
N GLN A 120 -6.20 -6.18 30.71
CA GLN A 120 -7.60 -6.61 30.54
C GLN A 120 -7.76 -8.03 30.00
N PHE A 121 -6.78 -8.57 29.29
CA PHE A 121 -6.85 -9.90 28.68
C PHE A 121 -5.91 -10.93 29.32
N SER A 122 -5.06 -10.53 30.27
CA SER A 122 -4.26 -11.47 31.06
C SER A 122 -5.14 -12.38 31.94
N GLY A 123 -4.70 -13.63 32.15
CA GLY A 123 -5.40 -14.60 33.00
C GLY A 123 -6.62 -15.27 32.39
N GLY A 124 -7.04 -14.86 31.19
CA GLY A 124 -8.10 -15.50 30.42
C GLY A 124 -7.63 -16.70 29.58
N THR A 125 -8.52 -17.20 28.73
CA THR A 125 -8.22 -18.26 27.75
C THR A 125 -7.45 -17.74 26.52
N CYS A 126 -7.43 -16.42 26.31
CA CYS A 126 -6.71 -15.77 25.24
C CYS A 126 -5.21 -15.68 25.57
N ARG A 127 -4.35 -16.07 24.64
CA ARG A 127 -2.90 -15.90 24.77
C ARG A 127 -2.47 -14.54 24.24
N LEU A 128 -1.70 -13.83 25.05
CA LEU A 128 -1.08 -12.57 24.66
C LEU A 128 0.34 -12.87 24.19
N ILE A 129 0.71 -12.37 23.00
CA ILE A 129 2.03 -12.58 22.42
C ILE A 129 2.62 -11.21 22.06
N ASN A 130 3.77 -10.88 22.64
CA ASN A 130 4.53 -9.67 22.31
C ASN A 130 5.77 -10.03 21.49
N LEU A 131 5.86 -9.56 20.25
CA LEU A 131 7.01 -9.75 19.36
C LEU A 131 7.55 -8.39 18.95
N GLU A 132 8.58 -7.90 19.64
CA GLU A 132 9.27 -6.66 19.28
C GLU A 132 10.26 -6.90 18.14
N THR A 133 10.46 -5.87 17.32
CA THR A 133 11.46 -5.87 16.25
C THR A 133 12.38 -4.67 16.41
N ARG A 134 13.60 -4.90 16.92
CA ARG A 134 14.62 -3.84 17.11
C ARG A 134 15.74 -3.93 16.09
N SER A 135 15.89 -5.07 15.42
CA SER A 135 16.86 -5.28 14.34
C SER A 135 16.25 -6.01 13.13
N ILE A 136 16.98 -6.01 12.00
CA ILE A 136 16.64 -6.83 10.82
C ILE A 136 16.68 -8.32 11.19
N ALA A 137 17.61 -8.72 12.06
CA ALA A 137 17.69 -10.09 12.56
C ALA A 137 16.44 -10.47 13.36
N ASP A 138 15.90 -9.57 14.18
CA ASP A 138 14.65 -9.79 14.93
C ASP A 138 13.48 -9.98 13.98
N SER A 139 13.42 -9.18 12.91
CA SER A 139 12.39 -9.34 11.87
C SER A 139 12.40 -10.76 11.31
N PHE A 140 13.58 -11.29 10.93
CA PHE A 140 13.67 -12.67 10.43
C PHE A 140 13.26 -13.72 11.47
N ARG A 141 13.63 -13.53 12.75
CA ARG A 141 13.19 -14.43 13.83
C ARG A 141 11.67 -14.40 14.00
N ASN A 142 11.07 -13.20 13.99
CA ASN A 142 9.63 -13.02 14.11
C ASN A 142 8.88 -13.63 12.92
N ILE A 143 9.36 -13.46 11.68
CA ILE A 143 8.75 -14.09 10.49
C ILE A 143 8.79 -15.62 10.63
N ARG A 144 9.95 -16.20 11.00
CA ARG A 144 10.11 -17.66 11.22
C ARG A 144 9.19 -18.20 12.30
N LEU A 145 9.17 -17.54 13.45
CA LEU A 145 8.29 -17.91 14.54
C LEU A 145 6.81 -17.86 14.13
N MET A 146 6.40 -16.84 13.36
CA MET A 146 5.04 -16.81 12.80
C MET A 146 4.79 -17.97 11.82
N GLY A 147 5.81 -18.37 11.04
CA GLY A 147 5.76 -19.58 10.23
C GLY A 147 5.48 -20.83 11.07
N GLU A 148 6.19 -21.01 12.18
CA GLU A 148 5.98 -22.12 13.11
C GLU A 148 4.59 -22.06 13.76
N ILE A 149 4.17 -20.89 14.28
CA ILE A 149 2.87 -20.68 14.95
C ILE A 149 1.67 -20.96 14.04
N PHE A 150 1.82 -20.84 12.71
CA PHE A 150 0.73 -21.04 11.76
C PHE A 150 0.95 -22.23 10.80
N ASN A 151 2.00 -23.04 11.00
CA ASN A 151 2.38 -24.15 10.11
C ASN A 151 2.53 -23.69 8.64
N ARG A 152 3.40 -22.68 8.44
CA ARG A 152 3.70 -21.97 7.18
C ARG A 152 5.20 -21.79 6.96
N GLU A 153 6.02 -22.68 7.50
CA GLU A 153 7.49 -22.61 7.48
C GLU A 153 8.04 -22.51 6.04
N LYS A 154 7.45 -23.25 5.09
CA LYS A 154 7.84 -23.18 3.68
C LYS A 154 7.59 -21.81 3.07
N GLN A 155 6.42 -21.21 3.34
CA GLN A 155 6.05 -19.88 2.87
C GLN A 155 6.97 -18.83 3.51
N THR A 156 7.22 -18.96 4.80
CA THR A 156 8.14 -18.13 5.55
C THR A 156 9.57 -18.16 4.99
N GLU A 157 10.15 -19.34 4.73
CA GLU A 157 11.50 -19.41 4.18
C GLU A 157 11.59 -18.80 2.77
N ALA A 158 10.52 -18.87 1.98
CA ALA A 158 10.45 -18.15 0.71
C ALA A 158 10.51 -16.62 0.90
N VAL A 159 9.78 -16.08 1.89
CA VAL A 159 9.79 -14.65 2.25
C VAL A 159 11.17 -14.23 2.76
N VAL A 160 11.73 -14.95 3.72
CA VAL A 160 13.05 -14.62 4.31
C VAL A 160 14.15 -14.70 3.25
N SER A 161 14.15 -15.74 2.40
CA SER A 161 15.12 -15.88 1.31
C SER A 161 15.03 -14.75 0.30
N ALA A 162 13.82 -14.25 0.00
CA ALA A 162 13.65 -13.10 -0.90
C ALA A 162 14.29 -11.84 -0.31
N VAL A 163 13.98 -11.52 0.95
CA VAL A 163 14.54 -10.35 1.65
C VAL A 163 16.07 -10.44 1.77
N GLN A 164 16.60 -11.62 2.10
CA GLN A 164 18.04 -11.84 2.20
C GLN A 164 18.75 -11.64 0.85
N LYS A 165 18.14 -12.07 -0.26
CA LYS A 165 18.71 -11.84 -1.61
C LYS A 165 18.76 -10.36 -1.98
N GLU A 166 17.73 -9.60 -1.63
CA GLU A 166 17.71 -8.14 -1.82
C GLU A 166 18.82 -7.46 -1.01
N LEU A 167 18.93 -7.78 0.29
CA LEU A 167 20.00 -7.25 1.15
C LEU A 167 21.40 -7.65 0.65
N ALA A 168 21.58 -8.88 0.19
CA ALA A 168 22.86 -9.35 -0.34
C ALA A 168 23.27 -8.63 -1.63
N LEU A 169 22.31 -8.36 -2.54
CA LEU A 169 22.57 -7.55 -3.73
C LEU A 169 23.05 -6.14 -3.33
N ILE A 170 22.34 -5.49 -2.40
CA ILE A 170 22.71 -4.13 -1.97
C ILE A 170 24.04 -4.12 -1.23
N ALA A 171 24.36 -5.12 -0.42
CA ALA A 171 25.67 -5.28 0.19
C ALA A 171 26.79 -5.34 -0.87
N GLN A 172 26.60 -6.12 -1.95
CA GLN A 172 27.58 -6.20 -3.04
C GLN A 172 27.74 -4.86 -3.79
N LYS A 173 26.64 -4.15 -4.05
CA LYS A 173 26.70 -2.84 -4.72
C LYS A 173 27.35 -1.77 -3.84
N THR A 174 26.97 -1.70 -2.57
CA THR A 174 27.49 -0.70 -1.62
C THR A 174 28.93 -0.96 -1.19
N ALA A 175 29.42 -2.19 -1.29
CA ALA A 175 30.85 -2.51 -1.08
C ALA A 175 31.77 -1.85 -2.11
N LYS A 176 31.26 -1.56 -3.31
CA LYS A 176 32.01 -0.84 -4.36
C LYS A 176 32.00 0.68 -4.18
N ILE A 177 31.16 1.21 -3.27
CA ILE A 177 31.05 2.65 -3.04
C ILE A 177 32.22 3.14 -2.18
N PRO A 178 33.05 4.08 -2.68
CA PRO A 178 34.14 4.67 -1.92
C PRO A 178 33.69 5.31 -0.59
N PRO A 179 34.49 5.25 0.48
CA PRO A 179 34.13 5.84 1.77
C PRO A 179 33.75 7.32 1.72
N ASP A 180 34.44 8.12 0.89
CA ASP A 180 34.20 9.55 0.69
C ASP A 180 32.87 9.86 -0.04
N LYS A 181 32.33 8.88 -0.77
CA LYS A 181 31.03 8.99 -1.44
C LYS A 181 29.85 8.60 -0.57
N LYS A 182 30.08 7.93 0.57
CA LYS A 182 29.00 7.51 1.47
C LYS A 182 28.24 8.71 2.03
N LYS A 183 26.91 8.61 2.05
CA LYS A 183 26.04 9.72 2.43
C LYS A 183 25.67 9.66 3.90
N ARG A 184 25.73 10.81 4.59
CA ARG A 184 25.13 10.95 5.92
C ARG A 184 23.61 11.07 5.78
N VAL A 185 22.89 10.11 6.35
CA VAL A 185 21.44 9.97 6.21
C VAL A 185 20.78 10.02 7.57
N LEU A 186 19.73 10.82 7.71
CA LEU A 186 18.93 10.91 8.93
C LEU A 186 17.47 10.56 8.64
N ARG A 187 16.86 9.77 9.52
CA ARG A 187 15.41 9.54 9.51
C ARG A 187 14.75 10.54 10.45
N LEU A 188 13.90 11.39 9.91
CA LEU A 188 13.09 12.31 10.70
C LEU A 188 11.91 11.55 11.32
N MET A 189 11.66 11.78 12.61
CA MET A 189 10.49 11.29 13.34
C MET A 189 9.92 12.41 14.22
N GLY A 190 8.60 12.50 14.35
CA GLY A 190 7.97 13.36 15.36
C GLY A 190 7.59 14.77 14.89
N LEU A 191 7.11 15.58 15.83
CA LEU A 191 6.60 16.95 15.60
C LEU A 191 7.46 17.99 16.34
N ASP A 192 7.39 18.04 17.67
CA ASP A 192 8.19 18.92 18.53
C ASP A 192 8.42 18.21 19.89
N PRO A 193 9.66 17.95 20.34
CA PRO A 193 10.93 18.24 19.68
C PRO A 193 11.15 17.39 18.40
N VAL A 194 12.17 17.74 17.62
CA VAL A 194 12.62 16.92 16.49
C VAL A 194 13.20 15.61 17.03
N MET A 195 12.77 14.48 16.47
CA MET A 195 13.21 13.16 16.88
C MET A 195 13.79 12.35 15.71
N THR A 196 14.54 11.32 16.05
CA THR A 196 15.18 10.38 15.14
C THR A 196 15.22 9.00 15.81
N PRO A 197 15.41 7.89 15.07
CA PRO A 197 15.66 6.60 15.69
C PRO A 197 16.96 6.60 16.51
N GLY A 198 16.98 5.87 17.63
CA GLY A 198 18.18 5.65 18.46
C GLY A 198 19.23 4.77 17.77
N ASP A 199 20.42 4.70 18.34
CA ASP A 199 21.59 4.04 17.72
C ASP A 199 21.37 2.53 17.52
N ASP A 200 20.57 1.90 18.38
CA ASP A 200 20.17 0.49 18.42
C ASP A 200 18.95 0.14 17.54
N SER A 201 18.39 1.11 16.83
CA SER A 201 17.15 0.94 16.06
C SER A 201 17.34 0.23 14.71
N PHE A 202 16.32 -0.55 14.31
CA PHE A 202 16.30 -1.21 13.01
C PHE A 202 16.33 -0.20 11.85
N GLN A 203 15.83 1.02 12.03
CA GLN A 203 15.87 2.05 10.99
C GLN A 203 17.29 2.54 10.73
N ASN A 204 18.10 2.70 11.78
CA ASN A 204 19.52 2.99 11.61
C ASN A 204 20.27 1.78 11.04
N GLU A 205 19.87 0.55 11.37
CA GLU A 205 20.38 -0.65 10.68
C GLU A 205 20.05 -0.67 9.19
N MET A 206 18.82 -0.31 8.79
CA MET A 206 18.42 -0.20 7.39
C MET A 206 19.20 0.91 6.65
N ILE A 207 19.49 2.04 7.29
CA ILE A 207 20.36 3.09 6.72
C ILE A 207 21.75 2.52 6.43
N ARG A 208 22.35 1.81 7.39
CA ARG A 208 23.66 1.17 7.22
C ARG A 208 23.65 0.13 6.11
N ALA A 209 22.61 -0.72 6.08
CA ALA A 209 22.42 -1.73 5.04
C ALA A 209 22.27 -1.13 3.64
N ALA A 210 21.69 0.08 3.53
CA ALA A 210 21.59 0.82 2.27
C ALA A 210 22.91 1.51 1.85
N GLY A 211 23.96 1.42 2.65
CA GLY A 211 25.27 2.06 2.42
C GLY A 211 25.41 3.46 3.04
N GLY A 212 24.37 3.97 3.68
CA GLY A 212 24.36 5.27 4.35
C GLY A 212 25.04 5.25 5.73
N ILE A 213 25.34 6.45 6.23
CA ILE A 213 25.90 6.69 7.56
C ILE A 213 24.80 7.32 8.42
N PRO A 214 24.20 6.62 9.40
CA PRO A 214 23.26 7.22 10.34
C PRO A 214 23.97 8.07 11.40
N PRO A 215 23.26 8.93 12.15
CA PRO A 215 23.84 9.60 13.31
C PRO A 215 24.29 8.61 14.38
N GLN A 216 25.26 9.00 15.19
CA GLN A 216 25.69 8.31 16.42
C GLN A 216 25.45 9.29 17.56
N LEU A 217 24.35 9.11 18.29
CA LEU A 217 23.91 10.08 19.30
C LEU A 217 24.26 9.64 20.74
N ASN A 218 24.74 8.41 20.92
CA ASN A 218 24.85 7.73 22.21
C ASN A 218 23.49 7.68 22.95
N LYS A 219 22.43 7.42 22.19
CA LYS A 219 21.05 7.35 22.68
C LYS A 219 20.38 6.11 22.08
N ASP A 220 19.88 5.23 22.93
CA ASP A 220 19.14 4.03 22.53
C ASP A 220 17.63 4.26 22.62
N GLY A 221 16.86 3.51 21.83
CA GLY A 221 15.41 3.51 21.83
C GLY A 221 14.78 3.69 20.44
N GLU A 222 13.48 3.37 20.36
CA GLU A 222 12.71 3.46 19.11
C GLU A 222 12.64 4.89 18.54
N ILE A 223 12.67 5.88 19.43
CA ILE A 223 12.63 7.30 19.10
C ILE A 223 13.38 8.11 20.16
N VAL A 224 14.30 8.97 19.73
CA VAL A 224 15.12 9.82 20.60
C VAL A 224 15.10 11.27 20.11
N ALA A 225 15.12 12.22 21.03
CA ALA A 225 15.20 13.65 20.69
C ALA A 225 16.62 14.01 20.22
N ILE A 226 16.72 14.77 19.13
CA ILE A 226 17.98 15.31 18.63
C ILE A 226 18.08 16.81 18.97
N THR A 227 19.22 17.23 19.49
CA THR A 227 19.47 18.64 19.78
C THR A 227 19.93 19.40 18.52
N GLU A 228 19.84 20.72 18.53
CA GLU A 228 20.34 21.54 17.43
C GLU A 228 21.86 21.34 17.20
N SER A 229 22.63 21.17 18.28
CA SER A 229 24.08 20.93 18.18
C SER A 229 24.39 19.57 17.57
N GLU A 230 23.67 18.51 17.97
CA GLU A 230 23.78 17.17 17.37
C GLU A 230 23.39 17.19 15.89
N TRP A 231 22.29 17.87 15.55
CA TRP A 231 21.83 18.06 14.17
C TRP A 231 22.88 18.72 13.28
N ARG A 232 23.45 19.84 13.73
CA ARG A 232 24.50 20.58 13.01
C ARG A 232 25.81 19.80 12.93
N ALA A 233 26.21 19.14 14.01
CA ALA A 233 27.44 18.35 14.05
C ALA A 233 27.37 17.14 13.10
N PHE A 234 26.22 16.46 13.04
CA PHE A 234 26.00 15.39 12.08
C PHE A 234 25.91 15.90 10.63
N ASN A 235 25.31 17.08 10.42
CA ASN A 235 25.13 17.72 9.11
C ASN A 235 24.60 16.73 8.05
N PRO A 236 23.36 16.24 8.15
CA PRO A 236 22.82 15.25 7.23
C PRO A 236 22.87 15.77 5.78
N GLN A 237 23.25 14.88 4.86
CA GLN A 237 23.22 15.14 3.41
C GLN A 237 21.88 14.75 2.79
N ILE A 238 21.21 13.78 3.42
CA ILE A 238 19.90 13.31 3.03
C ILE A 238 19.06 13.15 4.29
N ILE A 239 17.84 13.67 4.25
CA ILE A 239 16.84 13.45 5.29
C ILE A 239 15.71 12.64 4.65
N TYR A 240 15.22 11.60 5.31
CA TYR A 240 13.96 10.99 4.90
C TYR A 240 12.96 10.92 6.04
N GLY A 241 11.67 11.06 5.71
CA GLY A 241 10.55 10.87 6.63
C GLY A 241 9.48 9.99 6.02
N CYS A 242 8.35 9.85 6.71
CA CYS A 242 7.17 9.16 6.18
C CYS A 242 5.87 9.92 6.52
N GLY A 243 4.81 9.67 5.75
CA GLY A 243 3.46 10.14 6.10
C GLY A 243 3.38 11.65 6.40
N GLY A 244 2.93 12.01 7.60
CA GLY A 244 2.73 13.39 8.05
C GLY A 244 4.02 14.20 8.28
N ASP A 245 5.19 13.56 8.24
CA ASP A 245 6.50 14.21 8.49
C ASP A 245 6.80 15.31 7.47
N ARG A 246 6.13 15.32 6.32
CA ARG A 246 6.28 16.37 5.31
C ARG A 246 5.93 17.75 5.84
N LYS A 247 4.81 17.85 6.57
CA LYS A 247 4.38 19.11 7.18
C LYS A 247 5.31 19.50 8.34
N THR A 248 5.85 18.51 9.05
CA THR A 248 6.86 18.73 10.09
C THR A 248 8.14 19.32 9.49
N ALA A 249 8.67 18.70 8.45
CA ALA A 249 9.85 19.13 7.75
C ALA A 249 9.70 20.58 7.27
N GLU A 250 8.56 20.93 6.68
CA GLU A 250 8.25 22.30 6.25
C GLU A 250 8.25 23.31 7.42
N THR A 251 7.79 22.91 8.62
CA THR A 251 7.67 23.81 9.77
C THR A 251 9.00 24.02 10.52
N PHE A 252 9.80 22.96 10.69
CA PHE A 252 11.00 23.00 11.52
C PHE A 252 12.28 23.23 10.73
N LEU A 253 12.38 22.70 9.50
CA LEU A 253 13.59 22.87 8.68
C LEU A 253 13.76 24.30 8.17
N GLY A 254 12.76 25.18 8.36
CA GLY A 254 12.90 26.62 8.15
C GLY A 254 13.45 27.41 9.34
N ARG A 255 13.66 26.77 10.50
CA ARG A 255 14.19 27.45 11.70
C ARG A 255 15.72 27.62 11.60
N PRO A 256 16.30 28.75 12.07
CA PRO A 256 17.75 28.85 12.29
C PRO A 256 18.22 27.68 13.14
N GLY A 257 19.35 27.04 12.83
CA GLY A 257 19.66 25.72 13.42
C GLY A 257 19.52 24.59 12.45
N TRP A 258 18.30 24.48 11.96
CA TRP A 258 17.81 23.30 11.27
C TRP A 258 18.00 23.43 9.76
N GLN A 259 17.83 24.65 9.23
CA GLN A 259 17.99 24.95 7.81
C GLN A 259 19.44 24.90 7.30
N ASP A 260 20.41 24.92 8.20
CA ASP A 260 21.81 25.15 7.85
C ASP A 260 22.54 23.89 7.35
N VAL A 261 21.91 22.73 7.45
CA VAL A 261 22.50 21.45 7.04
C VAL A 261 22.37 21.22 5.53
N GLU A 262 23.26 20.40 4.99
CA GLU A 262 23.40 20.16 3.55
C GLU A 262 22.11 19.63 2.91
N ALA A 263 21.40 18.72 3.57
CA ALA A 263 20.14 18.15 3.07
C ALA A 263 19.08 19.22 2.80
N VAL A 264 18.95 20.22 3.68
CA VAL A 264 17.94 21.29 3.53
C VAL A 264 18.37 22.26 2.43
N LYS A 265 19.65 22.67 2.43
CA LYS A 265 20.21 23.58 1.41
C LYS A 265 20.13 23.02 -0.01
N THR A 266 20.27 21.71 -0.16
CA THR A 266 20.21 21.01 -1.46
C THR A 266 18.83 20.45 -1.80
N GLY A 267 17.83 20.62 -0.92
CA GLY A 267 16.49 20.10 -1.11
C GLY A 267 16.37 18.58 -1.09
N ARG A 268 17.34 17.86 -0.51
CA ARG A 268 17.36 16.39 -0.42
C ARG A 268 16.58 15.86 0.78
N ILE A 269 15.29 16.20 0.81
CA ILE A 269 14.33 15.72 1.80
C ILE A 269 13.36 14.77 1.11
N LEU A 270 13.46 13.49 1.45
CA LEU A 270 12.75 12.39 0.80
C LEU A 270 11.59 11.90 1.68
N TYR A 271 10.56 11.35 1.05
CA TYR A 271 9.45 10.74 1.76
C TYR A 271 9.18 9.35 1.22
N PHE A 272 9.17 8.38 2.11
CA PHE A 272 8.84 7.00 1.78
C PHE A 272 7.53 6.60 2.47
N PRO A 273 6.82 5.58 1.94
CA PRO A 273 5.65 5.03 2.61
C PRO A 273 5.96 4.59 4.06
N CYS A 274 5.08 4.92 5.01
CA CYS A 274 5.29 4.56 6.42
C CYS A 274 5.30 3.05 6.65
N ASP A 275 4.66 2.27 5.79
CA ASP A 275 4.71 0.81 5.84
C ASP A 275 6.06 0.22 5.47
N LEU A 276 6.95 1.00 4.85
CA LEU A 276 8.32 0.60 4.57
C LEU A 276 9.33 1.10 5.62
N THR A 277 9.02 2.22 6.29
CA THR A 277 9.99 2.91 7.17
C THR A 277 9.71 2.74 8.66
N CYS A 278 8.45 2.54 9.05
CA CYS A 278 8.04 2.44 10.46
C CYS A 278 7.98 1.00 10.98
N ARG A 279 8.33 0.01 10.16
CA ARG A 279 8.30 -1.41 10.53
C ARG A 279 9.43 -2.16 9.83
N ALA A 280 10.02 -3.13 10.51
CA ALA A 280 10.84 -4.16 9.89
C ALA A 280 10.04 -5.46 9.87
N ALA A 281 9.71 -5.91 8.67
CA ALA A 281 8.85 -7.07 8.40
C ALA A 281 9.23 -7.64 7.03
N THR A 282 8.25 -7.80 6.12
CA THR A 282 8.44 -8.54 4.87
C THR A 282 9.04 -7.70 3.75
N HIS A 283 9.04 -6.37 3.89
CA HIS A 283 9.52 -5.42 2.90
C HIS A 283 10.88 -4.76 3.23
N THR A 284 11.61 -5.26 4.23
CA THR A 284 12.87 -4.65 4.68
C THR A 284 13.92 -4.59 3.56
N GLY A 285 14.12 -5.68 2.81
CA GLY A 285 15.09 -5.74 1.71
C GLY A 285 14.72 -4.81 0.57
N TYR A 286 13.43 -4.74 0.25
CA TYR A 286 12.86 -3.83 -0.74
C TYR A 286 13.10 -2.36 -0.36
N PHE A 287 12.82 -1.98 0.90
CA PHE A 287 13.08 -0.61 1.36
C PHE A 287 14.57 -0.27 1.34
N VAL A 288 15.43 -1.15 1.83
CA VAL A 288 16.89 -0.97 1.78
C VAL A 288 17.38 -0.79 0.35
N SER A 289 16.84 -1.58 -0.59
CA SER A 289 17.16 -1.47 -2.02
C SER A 289 16.74 -0.12 -2.58
N TRP A 290 15.52 0.33 -2.26
CA TRP A 290 15.01 1.60 -2.75
C TRP A 290 15.83 2.76 -2.18
N LEU A 291 16.04 2.79 -0.86
CA LEU A 291 16.86 3.80 -0.20
C LEU A 291 18.25 3.84 -0.84
N SER A 292 18.94 2.71 -0.95
CA SER A 292 20.30 2.63 -1.52
C SER A 292 20.36 3.18 -2.95
N SER A 293 19.42 2.79 -3.81
CA SER A 293 19.34 3.28 -5.19
C SER A 293 19.06 4.79 -5.28
N THR A 294 18.38 5.36 -4.28
CA THR A 294 18.19 6.81 -4.17
C THR A 294 19.45 7.52 -3.69
N LEU A 295 20.23 6.90 -2.79
CA LEU A 295 21.50 7.45 -2.32
C LEU A 295 22.57 7.49 -3.43
N TYR A 296 22.60 6.46 -4.29
CA TYR A 296 23.67 6.15 -5.24
C TYR A 296 23.18 5.97 -6.67
N GLY A 297 22.19 6.76 -7.09
CA GLY A 297 21.56 6.63 -8.41
C GLY A 297 22.55 6.74 -9.56
N ASP A 298 23.54 7.63 -9.45
CA ASP A 298 24.58 7.81 -10.47
C ASP A 298 25.46 6.56 -10.55
N GLU A 299 25.98 6.06 -9.42
CA GLU A 299 26.80 4.85 -9.38
C GLU A 299 26.02 3.60 -9.84
N PHE A 300 24.74 3.49 -9.47
CA PHE A 300 23.92 2.33 -9.84
C PHE A 300 23.51 2.34 -11.32
N SER A 301 23.60 3.50 -11.99
CA SER A 301 23.35 3.64 -13.42
C SER A 301 24.53 3.19 -14.30
N ASP A 302 25.73 3.06 -13.72
CA ASP A 302 26.93 2.66 -14.44
C ASP A 302 26.94 1.14 -14.71
N PRO A 303 27.02 0.70 -15.98
CA PRO A 303 27.18 -0.71 -16.33
C PRO A 303 28.38 -1.40 -15.67
N ALA A 304 29.47 -0.69 -15.37
CA ALA A 304 30.64 -1.24 -14.70
C ALA A 304 30.34 -1.64 -13.24
N GLU A 305 29.35 -0.99 -12.63
CA GLU A 305 28.95 -1.22 -11.24
C GLU A 305 27.85 -2.28 -11.10
N GLN A 306 27.36 -2.84 -12.22
CA GLN A 306 26.39 -3.92 -12.21
C GLN A 306 26.96 -5.19 -11.55
N VAL A 307 26.10 -5.93 -10.86
CA VAL A 307 26.41 -7.21 -10.23
C VAL A 307 25.99 -8.37 -11.13
N TYR A 308 24.85 -8.21 -11.78
CA TYR A 308 24.23 -9.19 -12.65
C TYR A 308 24.01 -8.59 -14.04
N PRO A 309 24.16 -9.38 -15.11
CA PRO A 309 23.83 -8.92 -16.44
C PRO A 309 22.33 -8.66 -16.58
N ASP A 310 22.01 -7.68 -17.42
CA ASP A 310 20.63 -7.44 -17.84
C ASP A 310 20.12 -8.60 -18.71
N GLY A 311 18.83 -8.92 -18.58
CA GLY A 311 18.23 -10.02 -19.33
C GLY A 311 16.91 -10.50 -18.76
N ILE A 312 16.17 -11.29 -19.55
CA ILE A 312 14.93 -11.92 -19.09
C ILE A 312 15.27 -13.07 -18.14
N VAL A 313 14.74 -13.00 -16.91
CA VAL A 313 14.92 -14.02 -15.88
C VAL A 313 13.82 -15.08 -15.97
N ARG A 314 12.58 -14.65 -16.20
CA ARG A 314 11.41 -15.53 -16.38
C ARG A 314 10.33 -14.83 -17.18
N SER A 315 9.39 -15.58 -17.74
CA SER A 315 8.20 -15.03 -18.39
C SER A 315 6.94 -15.78 -17.96
N ARG A 316 5.84 -15.06 -17.80
CA ARG A 316 4.50 -15.60 -17.55
C ARG A 316 3.62 -15.32 -18.77
N THR A 317 3.10 -16.36 -19.41
CA THR A 317 2.19 -16.22 -20.55
C THR A 317 0.80 -15.76 -20.10
N LEU A 318 0.15 -14.94 -20.91
CA LEU A 318 -1.25 -14.56 -20.78
C LEU A 318 -2.02 -14.98 -22.04
N THR A 319 -3.28 -15.35 -21.90
CA THR A 319 -4.13 -15.70 -23.03
C THR A 319 -4.96 -14.50 -23.45
N ILE A 320 -4.80 -14.08 -24.71
CA ILE A 320 -5.65 -13.10 -25.38
C ILE A 320 -6.21 -13.76 -26.63
N ASP A 321 -7.51 -14.04 -26.62
CA ASP A 321 -8.20 -14.73 -27.72
C ASP A 321 -8.59 -13.73 -28.81
N LEU A 322 -7.59 -13.32 -29.61
CA LEU A 322 -7.74 -12.46 -30.79
C LEU A 322 -6.87 -13.02 -31.93
N PRO A 323 -7.39 -13.19 -33.16
CA PRO A 323 -6.68 -13.90 -34.23
C PRO A 323 -5.33 -13.30 -34.65
N TYR A 324 -5.14 -11.99 -34.44
CA TYR A 324 -3.91 -11.29 -34.81
C TYR A 324 -2.87 -11.23 -33.68
N VAL A 325 -3.20 -11.71 -32.47
CA VAL A 325 -2.26 -11.76 -31.35
C VAL A 325 -1.51 -13.09 -31.41
N LYS A 326 -0.19 -13.01 -31.59
CA LYS A 326 0.70 -14.17 -31.69
C LYS A 326 1.06 -14.70 -30.30
N HIS A 327 1.62 -13.84 -29.46
CA HIS A 327 2.01 -14.17 -28.09
C HIS A 327 1.72 -13.01 -27.15
N THR A 328 1.35 -13.32 -25.92
CA THR A 328 1.23 -12.32 -24.85
C THR A 328 1.94 -12.85 -23.61
N ARG A 329 2.84 -12.05 -23.05
CA ARG A 329 3.63 -12.43 -21.87
C ARG A 329 3.94 -11.24 -20.98
N VAL A 330 4.08 -11.51 -19.69
CA VAL A 330 4.76 -10.62 -18.75
C VAL A 330 6.16 -11.16 -18.54
N ALA A 331 7.16 -10.47 -19.08
CA ALA A 331 8.57 -10.82 -18.96
C ALA A 331 9.16 -10.17 -17.70
N THR A 332 9.59 -10.95 -16.73
CA THR A 332 10.42 -10.45 -15.62
C THR A 332 11.87 -10.38 -16.10
N SER A 333 12.41 -9.18 -16.17
CA SER A 333 13.77 -8.91 -16.64
C SER A 333 14.59 -8.22 -15.56
N ARG A 334 15.87 -8.56 -15.47
CA ARG A 334 16.83 -7.79 -14.70
C ARG A 334 17.30 -6.62 -15.54
N ILE A 335 17.18 -5.39 -15.01
CA ILE A 335 17.68 -4.16 -15.63
C ILE A 335 18.26 -3.31 -14.49
N TYR A 336 19.53 -2.92 -14.60
CA TYR A 336 20.27 -2.26 -13.51
C TYR A 336 20.26 -3.08 -12.21
N ASP A 337 20.48 -4.40 -12.32
CA ASP A 337 20.39 -5.38 -11.22
C ASP A 337 19.00 -5.65 -10.62
N PHE A 338 18.03 -4.74 -10.84
CA PHE A 338 16.69 -4.83 -10.25
C PHE A 338 15.70 -5.55 -11.18
N LEU A 339 14.74 -6.24 -10.57
CA LEU A 339 13.70 -6.96 -11.31
C LEU A 339 12.62 -5.99 -11.81
N ASN A 340 12.57 -5.82 -13.12
CA ASN A 340 11.56 -5.10 -13.87
C ASN A 340 10.57 -6.10 -14.49
N LYS A 341 9.38 -5.65 -14.87
CA LYS A 341 8.36 -6.52 -15.49
C LYS A 341 7.76 -5.86 -16.72
N THR A 342 7.79 -6.53 -17.87
CA THR A 342 7.30 -5.96 -19.13
C THR A 342 6.17 -6.80 -19.69
N LEU A 343 4.98 -6.21 -19.85
CA LEU A 343 3.95 -6.77 -20.72
C LEU A 343 4.39 -6.62 -22.18
N VAL A 344 4.42 -7.73 -22.91
CA VAL A 344 4.78 -7.81 -24.32
C VAL A 344 3.67 -8.54 -25.07
N ILE A 345 3.13 -7.90 -26.10
CA ILE A 345 2.05 -8.41 -26.96
C ILE A 345 2.54 -8.38 -28.40
N ASP A 346 2.90 -9.55 -28.93
CA ASP A 346 3.40 -9.71 -30.30
C ASP A 346 2.24 -9.99 -31.25
N PHE A 347 2.27 -9.40 -32.45
CA PHE A 347 1.27 -9.59 -33.48
C PHE A 347 1.73 -10.61 -34.54
N VAL A 348 0.77 -11.22 -35.21
CA VAL A 348 1.01 -12.14 -36.35
C VAL A 348 1.47 -11.35 -37.58
N THR A 349 0.93 -10.16 -37.77
CA THR A 349 1.28 -9.23 -38.84
C THR A 349 1.42 -7.81 -38.28
N PRO A 350 2.23 -6.94 -38.88
CA PRO A 350 2.31 -5.54 -38.45
C PRO A 350 0.94 -4.84 -38.52
N LEU A 351 0.61 -4.07 -37.48
CA LEU A 351 -0.64 -3.33 -37.34
C LEU A 351 -0.39 -1.83 -37.11
N SER A 352 -1.42 -1.02 -37.34
CA SER A 352 -1.41 0.37 -36.90
C SER A 352 -1.85 0.49 -35.44
N VAL A 353 -1.30 1.47 -34.74
CA VAL A 353 -1.70 1.84 -33.38
C VAL A 353 -1.84 3.35 -33.24
N VAL A 354 -2.61 3.78 -32.25
CA VAL A 354 -2.53 5.13 -31.70
C VAL A 354 -2.05 5.01 -30.26
N SER A 355 -0.91 5.63 -29.97
CA SER A 355 -0.33 5.75 -28.62
C SER A 355 -0.44 7.19 -28.16
N THR A 356 -0.87 7.45 -26.93
CA THR A 356 -0.81 8.81 -26.37
C THR A 356 0.61 9.28 -26.11
N LEU A 357 1.58 8.36 -26.06
CA LEU A 357 3.00 8.66 -25.89
C LEU A 357 3.69 8.98 -27.22
N GLU A 358 3.25 8.37 -28.33
CA GLU A 358 3.96 8.42 -29.62
C GLU A 358 3.12 8.90 -30.82
N GLY A 359 1.82 9.12 -30.62
CA GLY A 359 0.87 9.41 -31.69
C GLY A 359 0.48 8.18 -32.52
N PHE A 360 0.03 8.41 -33.75
CA PHE A 360 -0.31 7.35 -34.70
C PHE A 360 0.95 6.72 -35.27
N ARG A 361 1.04 5.39 -35.25
CA ARG A 361 2.17 4.64 -35.79
C ARG A 361 1.70 3.42 -36.61
N PRO A 362 2.07 3.32 -37.91
CA PRO A 362 1.86 2.13 -38.71
C PRO A 362 3.03 1.12 -38.54
N GLY A 363 2.81 -0.12 -38.96
CA GLY A 363 3.89 -1.13 -39.04
C GLY A 363 4.40 -1.62 -37.69
N ILE A 364 3.56 -1.58 -36.65
CA ILE A 364 3.91 -2.03 -35.30
C ILE A 364 3.70 -3.54 -35.21
N GLU A 365 4.73 -4.25 -34.78
CA GLU A 365 4.76 -5.71 -34.58
C GLU A 365 4.49 -6.08 -33.12
N THR A 366 4.84 -5.18 -32.19
CA THR A 366 4.71 -5.45 -30.75
C THR A 366 4.22 -4.20 -30.00
N VAL A 367 3.27 -4.39 -29.09
CA VAL A 367 2.94 -3.38 -28.08
C VAL A 367 3.24 -3.87 -26.68
N GLY A 368 3.48 -2.94 -25.76
CA GLY A 368 3.86 -3.32 -24.40
C GLY A 368 3.63 -2.25 -23.36
N ASN A 369 3.80 -2.65 -22.10
CA ASN A 369 3.78 -1.76 -20.95
C ASN A 369 4.87 -2.22 -19.97
N HIS A 370 5.84 -1.37 -19.70
CA HIS A 370 7.01 -1.70 -18.91
C HIS A 370 6.89 -1.13 -17.50
N TYR A 371 6.93 -2.02 -16.50
CA TYR A 371 7.01 -1.67 -15.09
C TYR A 371 8.45 -1.47 -14.64
N ALA A 372 8.73 -0.26 -14.15
CA ALA A 372 9.95 0.10 -13.44
C ALA A 372 9.70 0.10 -11.93
N PRO A 373 10.41 -0.73 -11.14
CA PRO A 373 10.31 -0.71 -9.69
C PRO A 373 10.89 0.59 -9.11
N PRO A 374 10.52 0.99 -7.88
CA PRO A 374 11.03 2.23 -7.27
C PRO A 374 12.55 2.31 -7.14
N THR A 375 13.23 1.17 -7.05
CA THR A 375 14.69 1.06 -7.09
C THR A 375 15.31 1.57 -8.40
N CYS A 376 14.53 1.63 -9.48
CA CYS A 376 14.97 2.13 -10.78
C CYS A 376 14.59 3.60 -11.02
N TRP A 377 13.69 4.20 -10.24
CA TRP A 377 13.16 5.53 -10.56
C TRP A 377 14.23 6.61 -10.60
N GLY A 378 15.13 6.65 -9.59
CA GLY A 378 16.25 7.60 -9.57
C GLY A 378 17.18 7.46 -10.78
N ILE A 379 17.50 6.21 -11.13
CA ILE A 379 18.32 5.86 -12.31
C ILE A 379 17.64 6.34 -13.60
N TRP A 380 16.33 6.15 -13.71
CA TRP A 380 15.54 6.52 -14.89
C TRP A 380 15.46 8.03 -15.05
N HIS A 381 15.25 8.78 -13.97
CA HIS A 381 15.24 10.24 -14.00
C HIS A 381 16.60 10.80 -14.41
N HIS A 382 17.69 10.19 -13.95
CA HIS A 382 19.04 10.57 -14.35
C HIS A 382 19.30 10.30 -15.85
N LEU A 383 18.93 9.12 -16.35
CA LEU A 383 19.26 8.72 -17.73
C LEU A 383 18.32 9.29 -18.79
N GLY A 384 17.06 9.60 -18.42
CA GLY A 384 16.01 10.02 -19.34
C GLY A 384 15.32 8.88 -20.07
N LEU A 385 14.09 9.13 -20.53
CA LEU A 385 13.20 8.12 -21.10
C LEU A 385 13.79 7.43 -22.34
N GLU A 386 14.47 8.16 -23.22
CA GLU A 386 15.04 7.63 -24.46
C GLU A 386 16.07 6.51 -24.20
N LYS A 387 17.03 6.75 -23.29
CA LYS A 387 18.06 5.76 -22.95
C LYS A 387 17.46 4.52 -22.30
N VAL A 388 16.54 4.76 -21.36
CA VAL A 388 15.80 3.70 -20.67
C VAL A 388 15.01 2.84 -21.65
N ARG A 389 14.25 3.48 -22.55
CA ARG A 389 13.44 2.82 -23.57
C ARG A 389 14.30 1.93 -24.46
N LYS A 390 15.43 2.45 -24.93
CA LYS A 390 16.40 1.67 -25.74
C LYS A 390 16.89 0.44 -25.01
N ARG A 391 17.21 0.57 -23.72
CA ARG A 391 17.65 -0.55 -22.88
C ARG A 391 16.55 -1.60 -22.69
N VAL A 392 15.32 -1.16 -22.44
CA VAL A 392 14.16 -2.06 -22.32
C VAL A 392 13.94 -2.84 -23.62
N PHE A 393 14.01 -2.19 -24.78
CA PHE A 393 13.89 -2.86 -26.08
C PHE A 393 15.00 -3.87 -26.34
N GLN A 394 16.25 -3.52 -26.02
CA GLN A 394 17.38 -4.44 -26.09
C GLN A 394 17.15 -5.69 -25.23
N VAL A 395 16.73 -5.51 -23.97
CA VAL A 395 16.51 -6.62 -23.02
C VAL A 395 15.31 -7.49 -23.40
N THR A 396 14.27 -6.89 -23.95
CA THR A 396 13.05 -7.61 -24.35
C THR A 396 13.14 -8.25 -25.73
N GLY A 397 14.16 -7.88 -26.52
CA GLY A 397 14.41 -8.41 -27.86
C GLY A 397 13.47 -7.83 -28.92
N VAL A 398 12.93 -6.63 -28.72
CA VAL A 398 12.00 -5.98 -29.66
C VAL A 398 12.70 -4.83 -30.39
N SER A 399 12.28 -4.55 -31.62
CA SER A 399 12.82 -3.45 -32.41
C SER A 399 12.14 -2.13 -32.05
N GLU A 400 12.93 -1.10 -31.80
CA GLU A 400 12.43 0.27 -31.53
C GLU A 400 11.54 0.81 -32.65
N ASN A 401 11.85 0.45 -33.89
CA ASN A 401 11.11 0.90 -35.07
C ASN A 401 9.75 0.22 -35.21
N THR A 402 9.58 -0.99 -34.67
CA THR A 402 8.34 -1.77 -34.80
C THR A 402 7.63 -2.04 -33.47
N ALA A 403 8.09 -1.43 -32.37
CA ALA A 403 7.49 -1.55 -31.05
C ALA A 403 6.90 -0.22 -30.52
N SER A 404 5.77 -0.31 -29.83
CA SER A 404 5.14 0.82 -29.10
C SER A 404 4.87 0.43 -27.65
N PHE A 405 5.67 0.94 -26.72
CA PHE A 405 5.60 0.60 -25.29
C PHE A 405 5.16 1.80 -24.45
N LEU A 406 4.32 1.52 -23.46
CA LEU A 406 4.05 2.40 -22.33
C LEU A 406 5.01 2.10 -21.17
N PHE A 407 5.08 3.02 -20.22
CA PHE A 407 5.93 2.91 -19.04
C PHE A 407 5.14 3.22 -17.78
N THR A 408 5.33 2.42 -16.74
CA THR A 408 4.55 2.50 -15.50
C THR A 408 5.40 2.18 -14.27
N GLY A 409 5.04 2.71 -13.11
CA GLY A 409 5.51 2.18 -11.83
C GLY A 409 4.42 1.43 -11.05
N ALA A 410 3.31 1.08 -11.70
CA ALA A 410 2.38 0.07 -11.20
C ALA A 410 2.86 -1.34 -11.62
N ASP A 411 2.88 -2.27 -10.68
CA ASP A 411 3.50 -3.58 -10.86
C ASP A 411 2.66 -4.45 -11.83
N MET A 412 3.32 -5.13 -12.78
CA MET A 412 2.66 -6.04 -13.73
C MET A 412 2.05 -7.28 -13.09
N ASP A 413 2.42 -7.64 -11.85
CA ASP A 413 1.72 -8.68 -11.10
C ASP A 413 0.29 -8.23 -10.74
N HIS A 414 0.03 -6.93 -10.74
CA HIS A 414 -1.27 -6.31 -10.51
C HIS A 414 -2.01 -5.93 -11.81
N LEU A 415 -1.50 -6.36 -12.98
CA LEU A 415 -2.15 -6.14 -14.27
C LEU A 415 -3.61 -6.65 -14.23
N SER A 416 -4.53 -5.77 -14.66
CA SER A 416 -5.93 -6.09 -14.88
C SER A 416 -6.15 -6.38 -16.36
N VAL A 417 -6.84 -7.48 -16.67
CA VAL A 417 -7.18 -7.86 -18.05
C VAL A 417 -8.69 -8.06 -18.10
N LYS A 418 -9.39 -7.14 -18.75
CA LYS A 418 -10.85 -7.17 -18.87
C LYS A 418 -11.28 -7.42 -20.30
N ARG A 419 -12.13 -8.42 -20.48
CA ARG A 419 -12.76 -8.75 -21.76
C ARG A 419 -14.23 -8.34 -21.71
N LYS A 420 -14.70 -7.64 -22.75
CA LYS A 420 -16.12 -7.35 -22.98
C LYS A 420 -16.51 -7.82 -24.37
N GLN A 421 -17.71 -8.38 -24.48
CA GLN A 421 -18.21 -8.94 -25.72
C GLN A 421 -19.67 -8.57 -25.95
N TYR A 422 -20.01 -8.26 -27.20
CA TYR A 422 -21.39 -8.15 -27.65
C TYR A 422 -21.51 -8.72 -29.07
N LYS A 423 -22.28 -9.80 -29.23
CA LYS A 423 -22.32 -10.59 -30.48
C LYS A 423 -20.89 -10.94 -30.92
N ALA A 424 -20.51 -10.55 -32.14
CA ALA A 424 -19.17 -10.77 -32.67
C ALA A 424 -18.13 -9.74 -32.20
N MET A 425 -18.50 -8.61 -31.57
CA MET A 425 -17.54 -7.60 -31.09
C MET A 425 -16.90 -8.04 -29.78
N THR A 426 -15.56 -8.05 -29.72
CA THR A 426 -14.78 -8.34 -28.52
C THR A 426 -13.75 -7.25 -28.29
N VAL A 427 -13.65 -6.75 -27.06
CA VAL A 427 -12.66 -5.77 -26.61
C VAL A 427 -11.91 -6.34 -25.41
N TYR A 428 -10.59 -6.17 -25.40
CA TYR A 428 -9.74 -6.35 -24.24
C TYR A 428 -9.16 -5.01 -23.79
N ALA A 429 -9.20 -4.76 -22.49
CA ALA A 429 -8.46 -3.69 -21.84
C ALA A 429 -7.44 -4.30 -20.87
N LEU A 430 -6.15 -4.06 -21.13
CA LEU A 430 -5.04 -4.43 -20.25
C LEU A 430 -4.59 -3.19 -19.50
N VAL A 431 -4.89 -3.13 -18.21
CA VAL A 431 -4.80 -1.91 -17.39
C VAL A 431 -3.87 -2.11 -16.20
N THR A 432 -2.96 -1.16 -16.00
CA THR A 432 -2.19 -0.98 -14.76
C THR A 432 -2.54 0.36 -14.15
N ALA A 433 -2.72 0.44 -12.84
CA ALA A 433 -3.12 1.67 -12.16
C ALA A 433 -2.46 1.81 -10.80
N GLY A 434 -1.81 2.93 -10.52
CA GLY A 434 -1.33 3.32 -9.20
C GLY A 434 -1.69 4.76 -8.89
N VAL A 435 -2.34 5.00 -7.74
CA VAL A 435 -2.97 6.30 -7.42
C VAL A 435 -2.59 6.88 -6.05
N LYS A 436 -1.85 6.15 -5.21
CA LYS A 436 -1.50 6.62 -3.86
C LYS A 436 -0.56 7.83 -3.86
N SER A 437 0.45 7.83 -4.73
CA SER A 437 1.53 8.81 -4.64
C SER A 437 1.43 9.94 -5.66
N ASN A 438 0.66 9.81 -6.75
CA ASN A 438 0.67 10.80 -7.84
C ASN A 438 -0.68 11.07 -8.55
N ALA A 439 -1.79 10.74 -7.90
CA ALA A 439 -3.09 11.03 -8.45
C ALA A 439 -3.33 12.55 -8.54
N VAL A 440 -3.86 13.01 -9.68
CA VAL A 440 -4.06 14.44 -9.98
C VAL A 440 -5.49 14.75 -10.33
N ARG A 441 -5.95 15.92 -9.87
CA ARG A 441 -7.03 16.68 -10.50
C ARG A 441 -6.41 17.60 -11.54
N MET A 442 -6.30 17.12 -12.77
CA MET A 442 -5.53 17.80 -13.83
C MET A 442 -5.96 19.25 -14.11
N SER A 443 -7.22 19.59 -13.83
CA SER A 443 -7.77 20.94 -13.99
C SER A 443 -7.46 21.92 -12.84
N LYS A 444 -6.80 21.49 -11.76
CA LYS A 444 -6.61 22.27 -10.53
C LYS A 444 -5.22 22.14 -9.92
N ASP A 445 -4.66 20.93 -9.92
CA ASP A 445 -3.35 20.67 -9.33
C ASP A 445 -2.23 21.23 -10.23
N LYS A 446 -1.16 21.71 -9.59
CA LYS A 446 0.04 22.17 -10.31
C LYS A 446 0.89 20.97 -10.70
N GLY A 447 1.33 20.91 -11.94
CA GLY A 447 2.25 19.88 -12.42
C GLY A 447 3.66 20.09 -11.85
N GLY A 448 4.24 19.06 -11.24
CA GLY A 448 5.62 19.08 -10.74
C GLY A 448 6.24 17.70 -10.53
N TYR A 449 5.76 16.67 -11.24
CA TYR A 449 5.99 15.27 -10.85
C TYR A 449 7.33 14.67 -11.33
N TYR A 450 7.96 13.93 -10.40
CA TYR A 450 9.18 13.11 -10.54
C TYR A 450 8.97 11.66 -10.01
N GLU A 451 7.74 11.13 -9.99
CA GLU A 451 7.47 9.75 -9.54
C GLU A 451 6.62 8.99 -10.57
N LEU A 452 6.94 7.70 -10.74
CA LEU A 452 6.22 6.79 -11.63
C LEU A 452 5.08 6.10 -10.86
N GLY A 453 3.97 6.78 -10.63
CA GLY A 453 2.65 6.12 -10.58
C GLY A 453 1.98 6.33 -11.93
N THR A 454 1.18 5.42 -12.46
CA THR A 454 0.41 5.74 -13.67
C THR A 454 -0.79 4.84 -13.86
N ILE A 455 -1.80 5.35 -14.57
CA ILE A 455 -2.86 4.56 -15.17
C ILE A 455 -2.58 4.42 -16.66
N ASN A 456 -2.12 3.23 -17.05
CA ASN A 456 -1.89 2.86 -18.45
C ASN A 456 -2.93 1.84 -18.92
N ALA A 457 -3.37 1.96 -20.17
CA ALA A 457 -4.27 1.00 -20.80
C ALA A 457 -3.82 0.61 -22.21
N ILE A 458 -3.80 -0.68 -22.51
CA ILE A 458 -3.67 -1.19 -23.89
C ILE A 458 -5.03 -1.78 -24.31
N LEU A 459 -5.58 -1.26 -25.40
CA LEU A 459 -6.87 -1.67 -25.95
C LEU A 459 -6.67 -2.52 -27.20
N LEU A 460 -7.25 -3.72 -27.17
CA LEU A 460 -7.26 -4.66 -28.28
C LEU A 460 -8.71 -4.98 -28.66
N THR A 461 -8.99 -5.16 -29.94
CA THR A 461 -10.34 -5.50 -30.43
C THR A 461 -10.25 -6.40 -31.65
N ASN A 462 -11.19 -7.32 -31.81
CA ASN A 462 -11.25 -8.14 -33.02
C ASN A 462 -11.74 -7.36 -34.25
N MET A 463 -12.27 -6.15 -34.07
CA MET A 463 -12.71 -5.27 -35.17
C MET A 463 -11.52 -4.54 -35.80
N LYS A 464 -11.65 -4.08 -37.05
CA LYS A 464 -10.62 -3.26 -37.73
C LYS A 464 -10.97 -1.78 -37.61
N LEU A 465 -10.26 -1.06 -36.75
CA LEU A 465 -10.51 0.35 -36.50
C LEU A 465 -9.92 1.25 -37.60
N SER A 466 -10.67 2.27 -38.02
CA SER A 466 -10.11 3.39 -38.77
C SER A 466 -9.23 4.27 -37.87
N ASN A 467 -8.43 5.17 -38.45
CA ASN A 467 -7.65 6.15 -37.68
C ASN A 467 -8.55 6.99 -36.77
N ARG A 468 -9.73 7.39 -37.28
CA ARG A 468 -10.75 8.11 -36.51
C ARG A 468 -11.26 7.27 -35.34
N ALA A 469 -11.57 5.99 -35.57
CA ALA A 469 -12.03 5.08 -34.55
C ALA A 469 -10.99 4.83 -33.46
N MET A 470 -9.69 4.73 -33.80
CA MET A 470 -8.64 4.60 -32.79
C MET A 470 -8.53 5.86 -31.92
N SER A 471 -8.54 7.05 -32.53
CA SER A 471 -8.51 8.31 -31.76
C SER A 471 -9.76 8.50 -30.89
N ARG A 472 -10.94 8.12 -31.36
CA ARG A 472 -12.18 8.16 -30.57
C ARG A 472 -12.16 7.18 -29.38
N ALA A 473 -11.49 6.04 -29.53
CA ALA A 473 -11.37 5.04 -28.46
C ALA A 473 -10.55 5.58 -27.28
N VAL A 474 -9.53 6.42 -27.52
CA VAL A 474 -8.77 7.12 -26.47
C VAL A 474 -9.70 7.98 -25.60
N ILE A 475 -10.67 8.68 -26.20
CA ILE A 475 -11.64 9.50 -25.47
C ILE A 475 -12.54 8.63 -24.60
N SER A 476 -13.15 7.57 -25.16
CA SER A 476 -14.01 6.66 -24.41
C SER A 476 -13.30 5.98 -23.24
N ALA A 477 -12.04 5.61 -23.43
CA ALA A 477 -11.21 5.06 -22.36
C ALA A 477 -10.86 6.11 -21.29
N THR A 478 -10.61 7.36 -21.69
CA THR A 478 -10.30 8.46 -20.75
C THR A 478 -11.50 8.81 -19.88
N GLU A 479 -12.71 8.89 -20.47
CA GLU A 479 -13.96 9.10 -19.73
C GLU A 479 -14.20 7.97 -18.73
N ALA A 480 -14.06 6.71 -19.17
CA ALA A 480 -14.23 5.54 -18.31
C ALA A 480 -13.23 5.48 -17.15
N LYS A 481 -11.96 5.75 -17.41
CA LYS A 481 -10.91 5.85 -16.37
C LYS A 481 -11.28 6.91 -15.34
N THR A 482 -11.67 8.10 -15.81
CA THR A 482 -12.02 9.23 -14.94
C THR A 482 -13.23 8.89 -14.07
N ALA A 483 -14.27 8.28 -14.65
CA ALA A 483 -15.45 7.83 -13.93
C ALA A 483 -15.08 6.80 -12.84
N ALA A 484 -14.24 5.81 -13.16
CA ALA A 484 -13.79 4.83 -12.17
C ALA A 484 -13.12 5.48 -10.95
N LEU A 485 -12.23 6.46 -11.17
CA LEU A 485 -11.58 7.18 -10.08
C LEU A 485 -12.56 8.02 -9.25
N MET A 486 -13.49 8.69 -9.91
CA MET A 486 -14.49 9.52 -9.24
C MET A 486 -15.45 8.71 -8.38
N ASP A 487 -15.90 7.55 -8.89
CA ASP A 487 -16.81 6.64 -8.20
C ASP A 487 -16.13 5.95 -7.02
N MET A 488 -14.83 5.63 -7.16
CA MET A 488 -14.00 5.12 -6.08
C MET A 488 -13.58 6.20 -5.08
N ASP A 489 -13.94 7.48 -5.26
CA ASP A 489 -13.49 8.62 -4.45
C ASP A 489 -11.96 8.66 -4.29
N ILE A 490 -11.21 8.42 -5.37
CA ILE A 490 -9.76 8.56 -5.36
C ILE A 490 -9.41 10.05 -5.21
N ARG A 491 -8.66 10.40 -4.17
CA ARG A 491 -8.30 11.79 -3.86
C ARG A 491 -7.03 12.20 -4.59
N SER A 492 -6.93 13.49 -4.92
CA SER A 492 -5.69 14.08 -5.41
C SER A 492 -4.58 13.95 -4.38
N SER A 493 -3.38 13.56 -4.78
CA SER A 493 -2.19 13.52 -3.91
C SER A 493 -1.70 14.93 -3.52
N TYR A 494 -2.18 15.99 -4.20
CA TYR A 494 -1.80 17.38 -3.97
C TYR A 494 -2.81 18.15 -3.13
N SER A 495 -4.09 17.93 -3.41
CA SER A 495 -5.19 18.67 -2.78
C SER A 495 -6.28 17.72 -2.26
N PRO A 496 -5.91 16.71 -1.44
CA PRO A 496 -6.78 15.58 -1.12
C PRO A 496 -8.05 15.97 -0.37
N GLN A 497 -8.01 17.03 0.44
CA GLN A 497 -9.17 17.57 1.17
C GLN A 497 -10.27 18.09 0.25
N TYR A 498 -9.93 18.45 -0.98
CA TYR A 498 -10.75 19.28 -1.84
C TYR A 498 -11.10 18.60 -3.17
N HIS A 499 -10.16 17.87 -3.74
CA HIS A 499 -10.32 17.35 -5.09
C HIS A 499 -10.23 15.83 -5.16
N ARG A 500 -11.21 15.23 -5.87
CA ARG A 500 -11.08 13.90 -6.46
C ARG A 500 -10.19 13.97 -7.69
N ALA A 501 -9.35 12.95 -7.86
CA ALA A 501 -8.48 12.80 -9.00
C ALA A 501 -9.25 12.46 -10.28
N THR A 502 -8.71 12.86 -11.42
CA THR A 502 -9.19 12.55 -12.76
C THR A 502 -8.26 11.59 -13.51
N GLY A 503 -7.08 11.34 -12.95
CA GLY A 503 -6.03 10.52 -13.53
C GLY A 503 -4.77 10.59 -12.68
N THR A 504 -3.65 10.21 -13.26
CA THR A 504 -2.31 10.52 -12.76
C THR A 504 -1.61 11.48 -13.72
N GLY A 505 -0.44 12.00 -13.32
CA GLY A 505 0.34 12.91 -14.17
C GLY A 505 0.92 12.28 -15.44
N THR A 506 0.84 10.95 -15.61
CA THR A 506 1.57 10.21 -16.66
C THR A 506 0.71 9.13 -17.32
N ASP A 507 -0.62 9.28 -17.29
CA ASP A 507 -1.56 8.32 -17.87
C ASP A 507 -1.35 8.16 -19.36
N ASN A 508 -1.24 6.91 -19.85
CA ASN A 508 -1.09 6.63 -21.28
C ASN A 508 -2.00 5.52 -21.80
N ILE A 509 -2.39 5.62 -23.07
CA ILE A 509 -3.27 4.65 -23.74
C ILE A 509 -2.67 4.26 -25.08
N ILE A 510 -2.67 2.95 -25.38
CA ILE A 510 -2.45 2.40 -26.72
C ILE A 510 -3.76 1.80 -27.22
N VAL A 511 -4.14 2.14 -28.44
CA VAL A 511 -5.25 1.50 -29.16
C VAL A 511 -4.70 0.79 -30.38
N VAL A 512 -4.92 -0.52 -30.47
CA VAL A 512 -4.47 -1.36 -31.60
C VAL A 512 -5.59 -1.49 -32.63
N GLN A 513 -5.24 -1.38 -33.92
CA GLN A 513 -6.19 -1.38 -35.02
C GLN A 513 -7.10 -2.62 -35.10
N GLY A 514 -6.57 -3.81 -34.83
CA GLY A 514 -7.27 -5.09 -35.06
C GLY A 514 -7.46 -5.44 -36.55
N THR A 515 -8.06 -6.59 -36.85
CA THR A 515 -8.06 -7.17 -38.23
C THR A 515 -9.42 -7.58 -38.79
N GLY A 516 -10.50 -7.52 -38.02
CA GLY A 516 -11.82 -7.99 -38.46
C GLY A 516 -12.65 -6.96 -39.23
N ILE A 517 -13.95 -6.91 -38.93
CA ILE A 517 -14.91 -6.02 -39.61
C ILE A 517 -14.54 -4.56 -39.34
N SER A 518 -14.54 -3.74 -40.39
CA SER A 518 -14.21 -2.33 -40.31
C SER A 518 -15.18 -1.54 -39.43
N VAL A 519 -14.65 -0.72 -38.53
CA VAL A 519 -15.40 0.19 -37.66
C VAL A 519 -14.79 1.58 -37.74
N ASP A 520 -15.61 2.59 -38.07
CA ASP A 520 -15.15 3.98 -38.22
C ASP A 520 -15.41 4.86 -36.99
N ASN A 521 -16.14 4.36 -35.98
CA ASN A 521 -16.44 5.14 -34.78
C ASN A 521 -16.51 4.25 -33.53
N THR A 522 -15.98 4.78 -32.43
CA THR A 522 -15.91 4.16 -31.10
C THR A 522 -16.34 5.15 -30.00
N GLY A 523 -17.06 6.22 -30.36
CA GLY A 523 -17.61 7.16 -29.37
C GLY A 523 -18.78 6.59 -28.55
N GLY A 524 -19.28 7.37 -27.58
CA GLY A 524 -20.28 6.93 -26.60
C GLY A 524 -21.63 6.45 -27.15
N HIS A 525 -21.99 6.78 -28.40
CA HIS A 525 -23.21 6.26 -29.06
C HIS A 525 -22.99 4.95 -29.82
N THR A 526 -21.79 4.37 -29.74
CA THR A 526 -21.45 3.14 -30.45
C THR A 526 -21.30 1.99 -29.47
N LYS A 527 -21.71 0.80 -29.91
CA LYS A 527 -21.55 -0.40 -29.09
C LYS A 527 -20.08 -0.71 -28.79
N LEU A 528 -19.17 -0.47 -29.75
CA LEU A 528 -17.75 -0.70 -29.50
C LEU A 528 -17.16 0.30 -28.49
N GLY A 529 -17.60 1.56 -28.53
CA GLY A 529 -17.25 2.57 -27.53
C GLY A 529 -17.73 2.22 -26.13
N GLU A 530 -18.98 1.74 -26.00
CA GLU A 530 -19.53 1.21 -24.75
C GLU A 530 -18.67 0.05 -24.19
N LEU A 531 -18.31 -0.93 -25.03
CA LEU A 531 -17.49 -2.07 -24.60
C LEU A 531 -16.10 -1.64 -24.15
N ILE A 532 -15.47 -0.67 -24.84
CA ILE A 532 -14.20 -0.07 -24.43
C ILE A 532 -14.35 0.60 -23.07
N ALA A 533 -15.36 1.46 -22.91
CA ALA A 533 -15.59 2.18 -21.67
C ALA A 533 -15.83 1.21 -20.50
N ALA A 534 -16.68 0.20 -20.67
CA ALA A 534 -16.95 -0.82 -19.65
C ALA A 534 -15.70 -1.63 -19.27
N ALA A 535 -14.89 -2.03 -20.26
CA ALA A 535 -13.66 -2.78 -20.01
C ALA A 535 -12.62 -1.95 -19.25
N VAL A 536 -12.45 -0.67 -19.62
CA VAL A 536 -11.51 0.24 -18.96
C VAL A 536 -11.97 0.61 -17.56
N TYR A 537 -13.26 0.91 -17.37
CA TYR A 537 -13.83 1.24 -16.06
C TYR A 537 -13.56 0.12 -15.03
N GLU A 538 -13.96 -1.11 -15.35
CA GLU A 538 -13.67 -2.28 -14.50
C GLU A 538 -12.17 -2.58 -14.40
N GLY A 539 -11.43 -2.29 -15.48
CA GLY A 539 -9.99 -2.51 -15.57
C GLY A 539 -9.24 -1.65 -14.55
N VAL A 540 -9.57 -0.36 -14.49
CA VAL A 540 -8.99 0.62 -13.56
C VAL A 540 -9.35 0.26 -12.13
N GLN A 541 -10.61 -0.10 -11.85
CA GLN A 541 -11.04 -0.50 -10.50
C GLN A 541 -10.25 -1.68 -9.96
N GLU A 542 -10.14 -2.76 -10.75
CA GLU A 542 -9.38 -3.93 -10.35
C GLU A 542 -7.89 -3.62 -10.21
N ALA A 543 -7.31 -2.82 -11.11
CA ALA A 543 -5.89 -2.47 -11.05
C ALA A 543 -5.57 -1.61 -9.82
N VAL A 544 -6.42 -0.62 -9.49
CA VAL A 544 -6.28 0.21 -8.27
C VAL A 544 -6.40 -0.66 -7.01
N TYR A 545 -7.34 -1.60 -6.99
CA TYR A 545 -7.48 -2.54 -5.88
C TYR A 545 -6.22 -3.41 -5.71
N LYS A 546 -5.77 -4.08 -6.78
CA LYS A 546 -4.58 -4.94 -6.74
C LYS A 546 -3.32 -4.16 -6.34
N GLN A 547 -3.12 -2.95 -6.89
CA GLN A 547 -1.92 -2.15 -6.66
C GLN A 547 -1.89 -1.41 -5.32
N ASN A 548 -3.03 -0.89 -4.88
CA ASN A 548 -3.09 0.02 -3.74
C ASN A 548 -3.94 -0.47 -2.57
N GLY A 549 -4.69 -1.57 -2.72
CA GLY A 549 -5.64 -2.06 -1.73
C GLY A 549 -6.85 -1.15 -1.56
N LEU A 550 -7.12 -0.26 -2.53
CA LEU A 550 -8.24 0.67 -2.48
C LEU A 550 -9.46 0.06 -3.18
N GLU A 551 -10.53 -0.14 -2.42
CA GLU A 551 -11.84 -0.57 -2.93
C GLU A 551 -12.92 0.47 -2.63
N PHE A 552 -14.15 0.24 -3.07
CA PHE A 552 -15.28 1.13 -2.79
C PHE A 552 -15.59 1.28 -1.30
N ARG A 553 -15.58 0.17 -0.58
CA ARG A 553 -15.93 0.11 0.84
C ARG A 553 -14.67 0.34 1.67
N ARG A 554 -14.47 1.59 2.09
CA ARG A 554 -13.37 1.96 3.00
C ARG A 554 -13.95 2.44 4.31
N ASN A 555 -13.36 2.00 5.42
CA ASN A 555 -13.75 2.50 6.74
C ASN A 555 -13.47 4.00 6.85
N ILE A 556 -14.11 4.65 7.83
CA ILE A 556 -14.04 6.10 7.97
C ILE A 556 -12.61 6.60 8.22
N PHE A 557 -11.81 5.87 8.98
CA PHE A 557 -10.41 6.23 9.25
C PHE A 557 -9.60 6.30 7.96
N LYS A 558 -9.80 5.34 7.05
CA LYS A 558 -9.13 5.34 5.76
C LYS A 558 -9.57 6.50 4.88
N ARG A 559 -10.86 6.84 4.86
CA ARG A 559 -11.37 7.99 4.08
C ARG A 559 -10.90 9.35 4.62
N LEU A 560 -10.69 9.45 5.94
CA LEU A 560 -10.07 10.60 6.59
C LEU A 560 -8.57 10.68 6.28
N GLU A 561 -7.85 9.55 6.36
CA GLU A 561 -6.42 9.46 6.00
C GLU A 561 -6.18 9.89 4.56
N GLU A 562 -6.99 9.42 3.61
CA GLU A 562 -6.95 9.82 2.18
C GLU A 562 -7.17 11.31 1.96
N ARG A 563 -7.68 12.03 2.95
CA ARG A 563 -7.88 13.48 2.97
C ARG A 563 -6.83 14.21 3.82
N ASN A 564 -5.78 13.54 4.27
CA ASN A 564 -4.81 14.06 5.23
C ASN A 564 -5.47 14.59 6.52
N ILE A 565 -6.52 13.92 7.00
CA ILE A 565 -7.19 14.22 8.27
C ILE A 565 -6.83 13.10 9.25
N SER A 566 -6.02 13.44 10.26
CA SER A 566 -5.69 12.54 11.37
C SER A 566 -6.53 12.91 12.58
N VAL A 567 -7.17 11.93 13.23
CA VAL A 567 -7.94 12.14 14.47
C VAL A 567 -7.05 12.75 15.55
N TYR A 568 -5.85 12.20 15.73
CA TYR A 568 -4.83 12.75 16.62
C TYR A 568 -4.44 14.20 16.26
N GLY A 569 -4.36 14.50 14.96
CA GLY A 569 -4.06 15.85 14.46
C GLY A 569 -5.18 16.87 14.69
N LEU A 570 -6.44 16.42 14.78
CA LEU A 570 -7.60 17.29 14.99
C LEU A 570 -7.65 17.85 16.42
N VAL A 571 -7.29 17.03 17.40
CA VAL A 571 -7.31 17.40 18.82
C VAL A 571 -6.10 18.27 19.12
N SER A 572 -6.31 19.54 19.46
CA SER A 572 -5.25 20.51 19.76
C SER A 572 -4.77 20.42 21.22
N GLU A 573 -3.48 20.70 21.47
CA GLU A 573 -2.88 20.70 22.81
C GLU A 573 -3.29 21.90 23.66
N GLY A 574 -3.63 23.03 23.02
CA GLY A 574 -3.86 24.31 23.71
C GLY A 574 -5.24 24.51 24.36
N PHE A 575 -6.09 23.47 24.48
CA PHE A 575 -7.53 23.68 24.78
C PHE A 575 -8.14 22.77 25.86
N CYS A 576 -7.36 22.27 26.81
CA CYS A 576 -7.96 21.63 28.00
C CYS A 576 -7.65 22.39 29.29
N GLU A 577 -8.51 23.34 29.64
CA GLU A 577 -8.69 23.84 31.02
C GLU A 577 -9.23 22.74 31.98
N CYS A 578 -9.08 21.45 31.63
CA CYS A 578 -9.90 20.35 32.14
C CYS A 578 -9.16 19.05 32.47
N GLY A 579 -7.83 18.98 32.31
CA GLY A 579 -7.04 17.81 32.70
C GLY A 579 -7.20 16.55 31.82
N ILE A 580 -8.01 16.56 30.75
CA ILE A 580 -8.06 15.48 29.76
C ILE A 580 -6.86 15.60 28.82
N SER A 581 -6.06 14.54 28.71
CA SER A 581 -4.93 14.52 27.79
C SER A 581 -5.39 14.44 26.33
N ARG A 582 -4.59 15.00 25.41
CA ARG A 582 -4.83 14.91 23.97
C ARG A 582 -5.01 13.46 23.50
N ASN A 583 -4.18 12.56 24.02
CA ASN A 583 -4.20 11.13 23.69
C ASN A 583 -5.53 10.50 24.10
N ALA A 584 -6.00 10.78 25.32
CA ALA A 584 -7.26 10.25 25.83
C ALA A 584 -8.46 10.74 25.00
N LEU A 585 -8.47 12.02 24.64
CA LEU A 585 -9.54 12.57 23.80
C LEU A 585 -9.50 12.00 22.37
N ALA A 586 -8.32 11.87 21.75
CA ALA A 586 -8.19 11.23 20.45
C ALA A 586 -8.66 9.77 20.47
N ALA A 587 -8.27 9.00 21.49
CA ALA A 587 -8.71 7.62 21.70
C ALA A 587 -10.24 7.51 21.80
N ALA A 588 -10.87 8.38 22.57
CA ALA A 588 -12.33 8.38 22.73
C ALA A 588 -13.07 8.81 21.44
N VAL A 589 -12.48 9.69 20.63
CA VAL A 589 -13.02 10.01 19.29
C VAL A 589 -12.87 8.81 18.34
N GLU A 590 -11.72 8.13 18.34
CA GLU A 590 -11.53 6.92 17.55
C GLU A 590 -12.54 5.84 17.94
N GLU A 591 -12.80 5.65 19.23
CA GLU A 591 -13.82 4.73 19.73
C GLU A 591 -15.21 5.07 19.19
N ILE A 592 -15.64 6.34 19.25
CA ILE A 592 -16.90 6.79 18.67
C ILE A 592 -16.98 6.51 17.17
N LEU A 593 -15.88 6.69 16.44
CA LEU A 593 -15.83 6.45 14.99
C LEU A 593 -15.80 4.95 14.62
N LEU A 594 -15.67 4.04 15.57
CA LEU A 594 -15.91 2.61 15.33
C LEU A 594 -17.40 2.27 15.26
N ASP A 595 -18.28 3.14 15.77
CA ASP A 595 -19.72 2.97 15.68
C ASP A 595 -20.21 3.27 14.24
N PRO A 596 -20.97 2.35 13.60
CA PRO A 596 -21.55 2.58 12.28
C PRO A 596 -22.38 3.86 12.15
N ARG A 597 -23.07 4.31 13.21
CA ARG A 597 -23.90 5.53 13.19
C ARG A 597 -23.04 6.77 13.01
N TYR A 598 -22.03 6.96 13.85
CA TYR A 598 -21.18 8.16 13.83
C TYR A 598 -20.20 8.14 12.65
N SER A 599 -19.67 6.98 12.28
CA SER A 599 -18.87 6.84 11.06
C SER A 599 -19.67 7.18 9.79
N SER A 600 -20.95 6.78 9.72
CA SER A 600 -21.84 7.16 8.61
C SER A 600 -22.13 8.66 8.58
N PHE A 601 -22.32 9.30 9.74
CA PHE A 601 -22.48 10.75 9.82
C PHE A 601 -21.25 11.49 9.25
N VAL A 602 -20.03 11.09 9.63
CA VAL A 602 -18.82 11.69 9.06
C VAL A 602 -18.70 11.38 7.57
N ALA A 603 -19.08 10.17 7.13
CA ALA A 603 -19.10 9.83 5.70
C ALA A 603 -20.06 10.72 4.88
N THR A 604 -21.22 11.06 5.42
CA THR A 604 -22.16 12.02 4.81
C THR A 604 -21.54 13.42 4.74
N ALA A 605 -20.85 13.85 5.80
CA ALA A 605 -20.14 15.13 5.82
C ALA A 605 -19.07 15.24 4.73
N LEU A 606 -18.38 14.14 4.40
CA LEU A 606 -17.38 14.11 3.32
C LEU A 606 -17.99 14.44 1.95
N VAL A 607 -19.17 13.87 1.65
CA VAL A 607 -19.88 14.12 0.38
C VAL A 607 -20.41 15.55 0.35
N LEU A 608 -21.04 15.99 1.43
CA LEU A 608 -21.55 17.35 1.57
C LEU A 608 -20.42 18.39 1.45
N SER A 609 -19.23 18.08 1.97
CA SER A 609 -18.04 18.93 1.86
C SER A 609 -17.60 19.12 0.41
N ASP A 610 -17.58 18.04 -0.39
CA ASP A 610 -17.22 18.10 -1.81
C ASP A 610 -18.20 19.00 -2.60
N ASP A 611 -19.50 18.94 -2.29
CA ASP A 611 -20.52 19.72 -3.01
C ASP A 611 -20.67 21.16 -2.51
N HIS A 612 -20.46 21.39 -1.21
CA HIS A 612 -20.37 22.74 -0.65
C HIS A 612 -19.20 23.51 -1.27
N GLN A 613 -18.05 22.87 -1.43
CA GLN A 613 -16.88 23.50 -2.06
C GLN A 613 -17.15 23.93 -3.51
N LYS A 614 -17.98 23.19 -4.24
CA LYS A 614 -18.37 23.53 -5.62
C LYS A 614 -19.45 24.61 -5.66
N GLY A 615 -19.99 25.03 -4.52
CA GLY A 615 -21.15 25.93 -4.44
C GLY A 615 -22.48 25.26 -4.81
N LEU A 616 -22.54 23.93 -4.90
CA LEU A 616 -23.78 23.19 -5.15
C LEU A 616 -24.68 23.14 -3.91
N VAL A 617 -24.08 23.25 -2.72
CA VAL A 617 -24.77 23.46 -1.45
C VAL A 617 -24.22 24.72 -0.81
N THR A 618 -25.05 25.74 -0.62
CA THR A 618 -24.60 27.06 -0.13
C THR A 618 -24.95 27.29 1.34
N ASP A 619 -26.11 26.82 1.79
CA ASP A 619 -26.57 26.95 3.19
C ASP A 619 -26.27 25.69 4.00
N LEU A 620 -25.61 25.87 5.14
CA LEU A 620 -25.25 24.81 6.10
C LEU A 620 -26.08 24.87 7.39
N GLY A 621 -27.13 25.71 7.47
CA GLY A 621 -27.94 25.91 8.68
C GLY A 621 -28.50 24.61 9.27
N LEU A 622 -29.18 23.80 8.46
CA LEU A 622 -29.70 22.49 8.89
C LEU A 622 -28.59 21.52 9.29
N PHE A 623 -27.48 21.52 8.55
CA PHE A 623 -26.34 20.66 8.85
C PHE A 623 -25.68 21.03 10.19
N LYS A 624 -25.58 22.32 10.52
CA LYS A 624 -25.12 22.79 11.84
C LYS A 624 -26.01 22.27 12.97
N GLY A 625 -27.34 22.33 12.78
CA GLY A 625 -28.29 21.76 13.73
C GLY A 625 -28.08 20.25 13.92
N TRP A 626 -27.87 19.51 12.83
CA TRP A 626 -27.56 18.07 12.92
C TRP A 626 -26.24 17.79 13.65
N CYS A 627 -25.19 18.59 13.42
CA CYS A 627 -23.92 18.48 14.16
C CYS A 627 -24.11 18.68 15.67
N LYS A 628 -24.99 19.60 16.09
CA LYS A 628 -25.34 19.80 17.50
C LYS A 628 -26.04 18.58 18.09
N ASN A 629 -27.07 18.07 17.41
CA ASN A 629 -27.80 16.89 17.87
C ASN A 629 -26.87 15.67 18.04
N VAL A 630 -25.94 15.45 17.10
CA VAL A 630 -24.94 14.37 17.21
C VAL A 630 -24.03 14.57 18.43
N ALA A 631 -23.61 15.81 18.71
CA ALA A 631 -22.80 16.11 19.88
C ALA A 631 -23.55 15.81 21.19
N GLU A 632 -24.81 16.23 21.29
CA GLU A 632 -25.68 16.00 22.45
C GLU A 632 -25.97 14.51 22.66
N GLU A 633 -26.19 13.76 21.58
CA GLU A 633 -26.38 12.32 21.61
C GLU A 633 -25.14 11.60 22.18
N ILE A 634 -23.94 11.95 21.71
CA ILE A 634 -22.69 11.38 22.23
C ILE A 634 -22.47 11.78 23.70
N ALA A 635 -22.79 13.02 24.06
CA ALA A 635 -22.63 13.53 25.42
C ALA A 635 -23.66 12.96 26.41
N GLY A 636 -24.81 12.48 25.93
CA GLY A 636 -25.94 12.07 26.75
C GLY A 636 -26.65 13.23 27.48
N LYS A 637 -26.41 14.48 27.06
CA LYS A 637 -26.95 15.71 27.66
C LYS A 637 -26.96 16.86 26.65
N GLU A 638 -27.81 17.86 26.89
CA GLU A 638 -27.83 19.08 26.08
C GLU A 638 -26.49 19.84 26.19
N ILE A 639 -26.09 20.44 25.07
CA ILE A 639 -24.87 21.25 24.97
C ILE A 639 -25.29 22.65 24.53
N SER A 640 -25.03 23.66 25.35
CA SER A 640 -25.43 25.04 25.07
C SER A 640 -24.90 25.50 23.71
N ASP A 641 -23.58 25.41 23.51
CA ASP A 641 -22.88 25.80 22.29
C ASP A 641 -21.74 24.83 21.93
N LEU A 642 -21.62 24.51 20.64
CA LEU A 642 -20.47 23.79 20.11
C LEU A 642 -19.27 24.73 20.03
N LYS A 643 -18.23 24.43 20.81
CA LYS A 643 -16.96 25.17 20.72
C LYS A 643 -16.16 24.68 19.53
N ASP A 644 -15.43 25.58 18.88
CA ASP A 644 -14.43 25.18 17.89
C ASP A 644 -13.23 24.55 18.61
N ARG A 645 -13.07 23.24 18.47
CA ARG A 645 -12.05 22.44 19.17
C ARG A 645 -10.99 21.90 18.22
N ILE A 646 -11.06 22.24 16.94
CA ILE A 646 -10.15 21.76 15.91
C ILE A 646 -9.11 22.83 15.63
N GLY A 647 -7.84 22.52 15.90
CA GLY A 647 -6.70 23.42 15.66
C GLY A 647 -6.26 23.52 14.19
N ILE A 648 -6.95 22.85 13.26
CA ILE A 648 -6.60 22.81 11.84
C ILE A 648 -7.41 23.85 11.06
N ASN A 649 -6.79 24.99 10.77
CA ASN A 649 -7.43 26.08 10.00
C ASN A 649 -7.68 25.74 8.52
N THR A 650 -6.99 24.74 7.98
CA THR A 650 -7.09 24.37 6.56
C THR A 650 -8.22 23.40 6.25
N LEU A 651 -8.98 22.95 7.25
CA LEU A 651 -10.03 21.94 7.09
C LEU A 651 -11.27 22.54 6.39
N PRO A 652 -11.89 21.83 5.43
CA PRO A 652 -13.12 22.32 4.80
C PRO A 652 -14.23 22.62 5.82
N PRO A 653 -15.04 23.68 5.64
CA PRO A 653 -16.03 24.12 6.63
C PRO A 653 -17.02 23.03 7.09
N VAL A 654 -17.54 22.24 6.14
CA VAL A 654 -18.47 21.14 6.44
C VAL A 654 -17.80 20.07 7.32
N MET A 655 -16.57 19.68 6.96
CA MET A 655 -15.81 18.72 7.75
C MET A 655 -15.48 19.26 9.14
N LYS A 656 -15.15 20.55 9.23
CA LYS A 656 -14.88 21.22 10.51
C LYS A 656 -16.12 21.20 11.41
N LEU A 657 -17.31 21.48 10.88
CA LEU A 657 -18.57 21.39 11.65
C LEU A 657 -18.84 19.97 12.16
N ALA A 658 -18.77 18.97 11.26
CA ALA A 658 -19.06 17.60 11.60
C ALA A 658 -18.12 17.04 12.68
N LEU A 659 -16.81 17.24 12.48
CA LEU A 659 -15.80 16.76 13.41
C LEU A 659 -15.84 17.53 14.75
N ASN A 660 -16.17 18.83 14.74
CA ASN A 660 -16.43 19.56 15.98
C ASN A 660 -17.64 18.99 16.73
N GLY A 661 -18.71 18.59 16.04
CA GLY A 661 -19.84 17.91 16.67
C GLY A 661 -19.41 16.65 17.44
N ILE A 662 -18.65 15.77 16.79
CA ILE A 662 -18.09 14.56 17.41
C ILE A 662 -17.20 14.90 18.61
N ILE A 663 -16.22 15.80 18.43
CA ILE A 663 -15.24 16.13 19.47
C ILE A 663 -15.91 16.80 20.67
N ASN A 664 -16.89 17.69 20.46
CA ASN A 664 -17.65 18.30 21.56
C ASN A 664 -18.44 17.25 22.32
N GLY A 665 -19.13 16.34 21.62
CA GLY A 665 -19.87 15.27 22.27
C GLY A 665 -18.98 14.39 23.14
N VAL A 666 -17.85 13.94 22.61
CA VAL A 666 -16.85 13.15 23.36
C VAL A 666 -16.32 13.92 24.56
N PHE A 667 -15.96 15.19 24.36
CA PHE A 667 -15.46 16.05 25.43
C PHE A 667 -16.45 16.20 26.58
N HIS A 668 -17.74 16.40 26.27
CA HIS A 668 -18.80 16.51 27.28
C HIS A 668 -19.19 15.16 27.91
N ARG A 669 -18.94 14.04 27.23
CA ARG A 669 -19.08 12.68 27.78
C ARG A 669 -17.98 12.35 28.80
N MET A 670 -16.76 12.84 28.57
CA MET A 670 -15.60 12.62 29.44
C MET A 670 -15.55 13.56 30.65
N LYS A 671 -16.36 14.63 30.64
CA LYS A 671 -16.56 15.57 31.75
C LYS A 671 -17.87 15.28 32.49
#